data_AF-A0A317UQ53-F1
#
_entry.id   AF-A0A317UQ53-F1
#
_cell.length_a   1.000
_cell.length_b   1.000
_cell.length_c   1.000
_cell.angle_alpha   90.00
_cell.angle_beta   90.00
_cell.angle_gamma   90.00
#
_symmetry.space_group_name_H-M   'P 1'
#
loop_
_entity.id
_entity.type
_entity.pdbx_description
1 polymer ?
#
loop_
_entity_poly.entity_id
_entity_poly.type
_entity_poly.pdbx_seq_one_letter_code
_entity_poly.pdbx_strand_id
1 'polypeptide(L)'
;MSTSGLLYAASRLNFPSRISSDVFNTWYNDIHVRDVLKTSGINSAARYETAAVPQDSSPWTFLALYPVPDIEFLNTGEFTSIPVTSDVLPGPTHSCMDIAHFDMRRYREVGRRGDLDMPAGPTSHLLTVEFDLPSHIDKADDQAVMDWFYGICSSNGAPQRVAIHEVFWAMLFPNGKPAEPPRYLALLELNGDDNVYDEAIKKIHLVANVDQWKVHKKRGWENPSRFSKKMTQSNGNFSHKLNGPYLWRRAPQGVAKSSRGNEMKDIKIEPAKGISYFTPAQETPAGTAANPQSSGKAVPKLFQSITIRGLTFQNRLGYSAEDGHMTDYHLAHLGGIAQRGPGLIMIEATAVQPEGRISPQDVGLWKDSQIAPIARVIEFAHSQGQKIGIQLAHAGRKASTTVPWMLNHGEIATENVGGWPDNIRGPSDIPFSETSPHPRAMTKDDIREFKDAWVAAAKRALVAGADFIEIHNAHGYLLASFLTPYANKRTDEYGGSFESRMRLPLEIAQLTRDTVGEHVPVFLRLSASDWLDSSSSEIWSLQDAVRFAEALAVQGAIDLVDVSSGGLHSSQKVKSGPGFQAPFGIAVKKAVGDRMLVATVGHIRDGKLANQLLEEGGLDVILVGRGFQKDPGLVWTFAQHLDVEIAMPGQIRWGFSKQGRRGTPFVDPSVYKPSV
;
A
#
# COMPACT_ATOMS: atom_id res chain seq x y z
N MET A 1 -8.52 42.44 20.37
CA MET A 1 -8.18 41.36 19.42
C MET A 1 -8.87 41.67 18.09
N SER A 2 -8.23 41.39 16.96
CA SER A 2 -8.88 41.58 15.66
C SER A 2 -9.98 40.54 15.44
N THR A 3 -11.05 40.93 14.71
CA THR A 3 -11.99 39.99 14.12
C THR A 3 -11.46 39.41 12.81
N SER A 4 -10.47 40.05 12.17
CA SER A 4 -9.89 39.54 10.92
C SER A 4 -9.02 38.31 11.12
N GLY A 5 -8.90 37.51 10.07
CA GLY A 5 -8.06 36.33 10.04
C GLY A 5 -7.87 35.75 8.65
N LEU A 6 -7.42 34.51 8.61
CA LEU A 6 -6.93 33.85 7.40
C LEU A 6 -7.26 32.36 7.43
N LEU A 7 -7.93 31.88 6.37
CA LEU A 7 -7.96 30.45 6.05
C LEU A 7 -6.78 30.14 5.12
N TYR A 8 -5.87 29.33 5.63
CA TYR A 8 -4.70 28.79 4.94
C TYR A 8 -5.04 27.38 4.46
N ALA A 9 -4.91 27.11 3.16
CA ALA A 9 -5.14 25.80 2.57
C ALA A 9 -3.93 25.42 1.69
N ALA A 10 -2.96 24.71 2.27
CA ALA A 10 -1.89 24.10 1.49
C ALA A 10 -2.38 22.77 0.89
N SER A 11 -1.92 22.39 -0.30
CA SER A 11 -2.36 21.16 -0.96
C SER A 11 -1.31 20.56 -1.90
N ARG A 12 -1.49 19.27 -2.21
CA ARG A 12 -0.61 18.49 -3.10
C ARG A 12 -1.45 17.48 -3.90
N LEU A 13 -1.07 17.19 -5.14
CA LEU A 13 -1.75 16.21 -5.96
C LEU A 13 -1.50 14.77 -5.46
N ASN A 14 -2.57 13.97 -5.46
CA ASN A 14 -2.50 12.54 -5.11
C ASN A 14 -1.92 11.72 -6.26
N PHE A 15 -2.32 12.08 -7.49
CA PHE A 15 -1.96 11.37 -8.71
C PHE A 15 -1.52 12.37 -9.80
N PRO A 16 -0.37 13.06 -9.65
CA PRO A 16 0.14 14.01 -10.66
C PRO A 16 0.45 13.36 -12.02
N SER A 17 0.48 12.04 -12.09
CA SER A 17 0.57 11.24 -13.32
C SER A 17 -0.78 10.97 -14.01
N ARG A 18 -1.91 11.20 -13.33
CA ARG A 18 -3.28 11.04 -13.86
C ARG A 18 -3.95 12.39 -14.13
N ILE A 19 -3.59 13.41 -13.36
CA ILE A 19 -4.13 14.78 -13.44
C ILE A 19 -2.92 15.71 -13.47
N SER A 20 -2.73 16.43 -14.58
CA SER A 20 -1.65 17.42 -14.69
C SER A 20 -1.93 18.63 -13.82
N SER A 21 -0.88 19.39 -13.47
CA SER A 21 -1.04 20.68 -12.78
C SER A 21 -2.02 21.58 -13.53
N ASP A 22 -1.99 21.62 -14.87
CA ASP A 22 -2.91 22.43 -15.66
C ASP A 22 -4.38 22.05 -15.48
N VAL A 23 -4.72 20.75 -15.53
CA VAL A 23 -6.11 20.27 -15.33
C VAL A 23 -6.59 20.57 -13.91
N PHE A 24 -5.72 20.35 -12.92
CA PHE A 24 -6.01 20.74 -11.53
C PHE A 24 -6.18 22.26 -11.39
N ASN A 25 -5.36 23.06 -12.06
CA ASN A 25 -5.41 24.51 -12.03
C ASN A 25 -6.69 25.06 -12.65
N THR A 26 -7.12 24.53 -13.80
CA THR A 26 -8.41 24.88 -14.43
C THR A 26 -9.56 24.63 -13.46
N TRP A 27 -9.70 23.40 -12.93
CA TRP A 27 -10.77 23.10 -11.97
C TRP A 27 -10.69 23.98 -10.70
N TYR A 28 -9.50 24.09 -10.11
CA TYR A 28 -9.33 24.80 -8.84
C TYR A 28 -9.73 26.27 -8.96
N ASN A 29 -9.36 26.91 -10.07
CA ASN A 29 -9.62 28.33 -10.31
C ASN A 29 -11.08 28.59 -10.77
N ASP A 30 -11.58 27.79 -11.73
CA ASP A 30 -12.88 28.05 -12.38
C ASP A 30 -14.08 27.56 -11.57
N ILE A 31 -13.85 26.60 -10.65
CA ILE A 31 -14.90 25.91 -9.87
C ILE A 31 -14.61 26.04 -8.37
N HIS A 32 -13.56 25.41 -7.82
CA HIS A 32 -13.39 25.31 -6.37
C HIS A 32 -13.26 26.67 -5.65
N VAL A 33 -12.33 27.53 -6.07
CA VAL A 33 -12.19 28.90 -5.55
C VAL A 33 -13.48 29.69 -5.76
N ARG A 34 -14.15 29.45 -6.89
CA ARG A 34 -15.39 30.13 -7.26
C ARG A 34 -16.59 29.69 -6.41
N ASP A 35 -16.58 28.48 -5.88
CA ASP A 35 -17.57 27.96 -4.92
C ASP A 35 -17.28 28.48 -3.50
N VAL A 36 -16.01 28.56 -3.09
CA VAL A 36 -15.61 29.22 -1.82
C VAL A 36 -16.04 30.69 -1.82
N LEU A 37 -15.80 31.41 -2.93
CA LEU A 37 -16.18 32.82 -3.13
C LEU A 37 -17.70 33.07 -3.31
N LYS A 38 -18.55 32.03 -3.25
CA LYS A 38 -20.01 32.22 -3.12
C LYS A 38 -20.43 32.49 -1.67
N THR A 39 -19.57 32.19 -0.69
CA THR A 39 -19.88 32.41 0.72
C THR A 39 -19.71 33.87 1.13
N SER A 40 -20.58 34.32 2.03
CA SER A 40 -20.67 35.71 2.49
C SER A 40 -19.39 36.20 3.20
N GLY A 41 -18.68 35.31 3.90
CA GLY A 41 -17.50 35.63 4.70
C GLY A 41 -16.14 35.50 4.00
N ILE A 42 -16.07 35.02 2.76
CA ILE A 42 -14.82 34.95 1.98
C ILE A 42 -14.99 35.72 0.67
N ASN A 43 -14.50 36.97 0.68
CA ASN A 43 -14.64 37.91 -0.44
C ASN A 43 -13.47 37.89 -1.45
N SER A 44 -12.39 37.18 -1.12
CA SER A 44 -11.14 37.18 -1.90
C SER A 44 -10.32 35.91 -1.66
N ALA A 45 -9.47 35.60 -2.63
CA ALA A 45 -8.56 34.47 -2.60
C ALA A 45 -7.30 34.80 -3.41
N ALA A 46 -6.16 34.24 -3.02
CA ALA A 46 -4.98 34.16 -3.88
C ALA A 46 -4.33 32.79 -3.77
N ARG A 47 -3.67 32.37 -4.85
CA ARG A 47 -3.08 31.04 -4.99
C ARG A 47 -1.65 31.12 -5.49
N TYR A 48 -0.82 30.22 -4.96
CA TYR A 48 0.61 30.16 -5.16
C TYR A 48 1.06 28.72 -5.40
N GLU A 49 2.13 28.56 -6.18
CA GLU A 49 2.84 27.29 -6.37
C GLU A 49 4.25 27.42 -5.76
N THR A 50 4.86 26.31 -5.32
CA THR A 50 6.25 26.34 -4.81
C THR A 50 7.21 26.79 -5.91
N ALA A 51 8.02 27.82 -5.62
CA ALA A 51 8.97 28.34 -6.62
C ALA A 51 10.32 27.59 -6.62
N ALA A 52 10.56 26.74 -5.61
CA ALA A 52 11.77 25.97 -5.46
C ALA A 52 11.50 24.47 -5.69
N VAL A 53 12.45 23.79 -6.33
CA VAL A 53 12.61 22.34 -6.18
C VAL A 53 12.96 22.09 -4.71
N PRO A 54 12.17 21.32 -3.93
CA PRO A 54 12.37 21.26 -2.49
C PRO A 54 13.71 20.62 -2.11
N GLN A 55 14.60 21.39 -1.49
CA GLN A 55 15.87 20.90 -0.93
C GLN A 55 15.67 20.21 0.43
N ASP A 56 14.53 20.48 1.09
CA ASP A 56 13.96 19.70 2.19
C ASP A 56 12.57 19.18 1.77
N SER A 57 12.18 18.07 2.38
CA SER A 57 11.04 17.18 2.20
C SER A 57 9.61 17.76 2.24
N SER A 58 9.43 19.08 2.14
CA SER A 58 8.10 19.72 2.21
C SER A 58 7.18 19.27 1.05
N PRO A 59 6.04 18.60 1.31
CA PRO A 59 5.29 17.87 0.28
C PRO A 59 4.15 18.69 -0.35
N TRP A 60 4.01 19.97 -0.01
CA TRP A 60 2.84 20.80 -0.35
C TRP A 60 3.10 21.70 -1.56
N THR A 61 2.77 21.21 -2.75
CA THR A 61 3.01 21.87 -4.05
C THR A 61 2.32 23.24 -4.18
N PHE A 62 1.09 23.35 -3.66
CA PHE A 62 0.23 24.52 -3.81
C PHE A 62 -0.16 25.13 -2.47
N LEU A 63 -0.50 26.41 -2.49
CA LEU A 63 -1.11 27.15 -1.39
C LEU A 63 -2.26 28.00 -1.92
N ALA A 64 -3.42 27.94 -1.27
CA ALA A 64 -4.44 28.98 -1.35
C ALA A 64 -4.54 29.72 0.00
N LEU A 65 -4.74 31.03 -0.09
CA LEU A 65 -4.95 31.94 1.04
C LEU A 65 -6.26 32.69 0.83
N TYR A 66 -7.14 32.63 1.84
CA TYR A 66 -8.45 33.28 1.84
C TYR A 66 -8.52 34.24 3.03
N PRO A 67 -8.42 35.56 2.83
CA PRO A 67 -8.64 36.56 3.87
C PRO A 67 -10.08 36.49 4.38
N VAL A 68 -10.24 36.51 5.69
CA VAL A 68 -11.54 36.42 6.37
C VAL A 68 -11.75 37.71 7.18
N PRO A 69 -12.73 38.57 6.85
CA PRO A 69 -12.98 39.83 7.56
C PRO A 69 -13.47 39.63 9.01
N ASP A 70 -14.17 38.52 9.27
CA ASP A 70 -14.66 38.12 10.58
C ASP A 70 -14.45 36.60 10.78
N ILE A 71 -13.53 36.20 11.65
CA ILE A 71 -13.18 34.81 11.92
C ILE A 71 -14.35 33.97 12.45
N GLU A 72 -15.37 34.58 13.04
CA GLU A 72 -16.56 33.85 13.49
C GLU A 72 -17.35 33.25 12.31
N PHE A 73 -17.19 33.78 11.09
CA PHE A 73 -17.68 33.14 9.88
C PHE A 73 -17.23 31.66 9.76
N LEU A 74 -15.99 31.35 10.16
CA LEU A 74 -15.44 29.99 10.08
C LEU A 74 -16.13 29.01 11.04
N ASN A 75 -16.89 29.52 12.01
CA ASN A 75 -17.69 28.74 12.96
C ASN A 75 -19.15 28.57 12.50
N THR A 76 -19.55 29.15 11.36
CA THR A 76 -20.92 29.09 10.84
C THR A 76 -21.24 27.80 10.07
N GLY A 77 -22.53 27.48 9.99
CA GLY A 77 -23.05 26.46 9.08
C GLY A 77 -22.91 26.80 7.59
N GLU A 78 -22.70 28.07 7.24
CA GLU A 78 -22.42 28.49 5.86
C GLU A 78 -21.01 28.02 5.46
N PHE A 79 -20.01 28.24 6.32
CA PHE A 79 -18.64 27.77 6.07
C PHE A 79 -18.55 26.24 5.97
N THR A 80 -19.28 25.50 6.83
CA THR A 80 -19.30 24.02 6.74
C THR A 80 -20.11 23.48 5.56
N SER A 81 -20.85 24.33 4.84
CA SER A 81 -21.60 23.97 3.64
C SER A 81 -20.83 24.19 2.33
N ILE A 82 -19.55 24.61 2.38
CA ILE A 82 -18.69 24.74 1.21
C ILE A 82 -18.50 23.35 0.56
N PRO A 83 -18.80 23.16 -0.75
CA PRO A 83 -18.68 21.86 -1.41
C PRO A 83 -17.26 21.27 -1.39
N VAL A 84 -17.14 20.05 -0.86
CA VAL A 84 -15.93 19.21 -0.94
C VAL A 84 -16.01 18.17 -2.08
N THR A 85 -17.04 18.28 -2.91
CA THR A 85 -17.28 17.49 -4.13
C THR A 85 -17.63 18.40 -5.30
N SER A 86 -17.39 17.94 -6.54
CA SER A 86 -17.70 18.68 -7.77
C SER A 86 -17.76 17.71 -8.94
N ASP A 87 -18.89 17.62 -9.64
CA ASP A 87 -19.14 16.65 -10.73
C ASP A 87 -18.17 16.77 -11.91
N VAL A 88 -17.48 17.91 -12.04
CA VAL A 88 -16.45 18.17 -13.05
C VAL A 88 -15.09 17.54 -12.69
N LEU A 89 -14.94 16.97 -11.50
CA LEU A 89 -13.69 16.35 -11.05
C LEU A 89 -13.45 14.97 -11.71
N PRO A 90 -12.26 14.72 -12.29
CA PRO A 90 -11.91 13.43 -12.88
C PRO A 90 -11.63 12.38 -11.79
N GLY A 91 -12.65 11.58 -11.47
CA GLY A 91 -12.60 10.44 -10.56
C GLY A 91 -13.94 9.70 -10.50
N PRO A 92 -14.02 8.53 -9.84
CA PRO A 92 -15.26 7.77 -9.70
C PRO A 92 -16.22 8.35 -8.64
N THR A 93 -15.74 9.28 -7.82
CA THR A 93 -16.38 9.75 -6.58
C THR A 93 -16.51 11.26 -6.47
N HIS A 94 -16.04 12.01 -7.49
CA HIS A 94 -16.16 13.47 -7.61
C HIS A 94 -15.69 14.28 -6.39
N SER A 95 -14.80 13.75 -5.54
CA SER A 95 -14.35 14.42 -4.32
C SER A 95 -13.06 15.21 -4.54
N CYS A 96 -12.98 16.42 -3.96
CA CYS A 96 -11.75 17.21 -3.92
C CYS A 96 -10.58 16.41 -3.32
N MET A 97 -10.90 15.55 -2.34
CA MET A 97 -9.93 14.73 -1.60
C MET A 97 -9.36 13.57 -2.42
N ASP A 98 -10.05 13.14 -3.49
CA ASP A 98 -9.56 12.09 -4.41
C ASP A 98 -8.32 12.56 -5.19
N ILE A 99 -8.21 13.87 -5.38
CA ILE A 99 -7.31 14.51 -6.34
C ILE A 99 -6.18 15.26 -5.64
N ALA A 100 -6.46 15.86 -4.48
CA ALA A 100 -5.44 16.47 -3.64
C ALA A 100 -5.64 16.17 -2.14
N HIS A 101 -4.54 15.95 -1.41
CA HIS A 101 -4.53 16.12 0.04
C HIS A 101 -4.47 17.63 0.36
N PHE A 102 -5.09 18.00 1.48
CA PHE A 102 -5.11 19.36 2.00
C PHE A 102 -4.51 19.44 3.41
N ASP A 103 -4.01 20.62 3.77
CA ASP A 103 -3.61 21.03 5.12
C ASP A 103 -4.33 22.36 5.37
N MET A 104 -5.41 22.31 6.15
CA MET A 104 -6.30 23.45 6.39
C MET A 104 -6.06 24.01 7.79
N ARG A 105 -5.71 25.30 7.87
CA ARG A 105 -5.44 25.99 9.13
C ARG A 105 -6.18 27.32 9.17
N ARG A 106 -6.76 27.63 10.33
CA ARG A 106 -7.48 28.87 10.59
C ARG A 106 -6.64 29.71 11.53
N TYR A 107 -6.37 30.94 11.11
CA TYR A 107 -5.60 31.88 11.89
C TYR A 107 -6.38 33.15 12.21
N ARG A 108 -6.12 33.72 13.39
CA ARG A 108 -6.49 35.07 13.81
C ARG A 108 -5.39 36.03 13.36
N GLU A 109 -5.74 37.24 12.91
CA GLU A 109 -4.72 38.28 12.69
C GLU A 109 -4.19 38.82 14.03
N VAL A 110 -2.87 38.78 14.21
CA VAL A 110 -2.15 39.44 15.31
C VAL A 110 -1.91 40.91 14.95
N GLY A 111 -1.48 41.15 13.72
CA GLY A 111 -1.39 42.49 13.13
C GLY A 111 -0.60 42.51 11.83
N ARG A 112 -0.48 43.71 11.24
CA ARG A 112 0.26 43.96 9.99
C ARG A 112 1.06 45.26 10.01
N ARG A 113 2.03 45.37 9.10
CA ARG A 113 2.80 46.58 8.78
C ARG A 113 2.86 46.74 7.26
N GLY A 114 2.27 47.83 6.78
CA GLY A 114 1.92 48.03 5.37
C GLY A 114 0.62 47.30 5.00
N ASP A 115 -0.14 47.88 4.07
CA ASP A 115 -1.40 47.31 3.58
C ASP A 115 -1.10 46.15 2.64
N LEU A 116 -1.10 44.92 3.17
CA LEU A 116 -0.68 43.71 2.46
C LEU A 116 -1.79 43.20 1.52
N ASP A 117 -1.93 43.87 0.36
CA ASP A 117 -2.66 43.31 -0.80
C ASP A 117 -2.03 41.98 -1.23
N MET A 118 -2.83 41.09 -1.81
CA MET A 118 -2.30 39.90 -2.47
C MET A 118 -1.35 40.28 -3.62
N PRO A 119 -0.17 39.63 -3.77
CA PRO A 119 0.88 40.05 -4.69
C PRO A 119 0.41 40.16 -6.16
N ALA A 120 0.55 41.35 -6.73
CA ALA A 120 -0.05 41.73 -8.01
C ALA A 120 0.94 41.65 -9.19
N GLY A 121 1.41 40.43 -9.51
CA GLY A 121 2.13 40.16 -10.76
C GLY A 121 3.27 39.13 -10.66
N PRO A 122 3.90 38.78 -11.80
CA PRO A 122 4.87 37.67 -11.91
C PRO A 122 6.25 37.92 -11.26
N THR A 123 6.44 39.09 -10.66
CA THR A 123 7.68 39.57 -10.01
C THR A 123 7.56 39.77 -8.49
N SER A 124 6.38 39.52 -7.91
CA SER A 124 6.13 39.70 -6.48
C SER A 124 6.01 38.32 -5.82
N HIS A 125 6.79 38.07 -4.78
CA HIS A 125 6.92 36.75 -4.17
C HIS A 125 6.42 36.75 -2.72
N LEU A 126 5.76 35.67 -2.31
CA LEU A 126 5.27 35.45 -0.96
C LEU A 126 6.15 34.46 -0.21
N LEU A 127 6.80 34.94 0.84
CA LEU A 127 7.58 34.14 1.78
C LEU A 127 6.72 33.84 3.02
N THR A 128 6.42 32.56 3.24
CA THR A 128 5.68 32.09 4.41
C THR A 128 6.64 31.53 5.44
N VAL A 129 6.59 32.05 6.66
CA VAL A 129 7.43 31.64 7.80
C VAL A 129 6.53 31.13 8.93
N GLU A 130 6.71 29.86 9.31
CA GLU A 130 6.04 29.25 10.46
C GLU A 130 7.01 29.23 11.66
N PHE A 131 6.56 29.67 12.83
CA PHE A 131 7.42 29.79 14.02
C PHE A 131 6.63 29.69 15.34
N ASP A 132 7.37 29.40 16.42
CA ASP A 132 6.91 29.49 17.79
C ASP A 132 7.65 30.62 18.54
N LEU A 133 6.99 31.21 19.54
CA LEU A 133 7.58 32.31 20.32
C LEU A 133 8.55 31.82 21.39
N PRO A 134 9.68 32.53 21.62
CA PRO A 134 10.50 32.34 22.81
C PRO A 134 9.69 32.57 24.09
N SER A 135 9.99 31.80 25.13
CA SER A 135 9.27 31.78 26.41
C SER A 135 9.29 33.09 27.23
N HIS A 136 10.00 34.11 26.77
CA HIS A 136 10.06 35.44 27.39
C HIS A 136 9.18 36.50 26.69
N ILE A 137 8.51 36.15 25.60
CA ILE A 137 7.53 37.03 24.92
C ILE A 137 6.14 36.68 25.44
N ASP A 138 5.37 37.68 25.89
CA ASP A 138 3.99 37.46 26.28
C ASP A 138 3.11 37.30 25.03
N LYS A 139 2.67 36.05 24.80
CA LYS A 139 1.75 35.66 23.73
C LYS A 139 0.33 36.25 23.85
N ALA A 140 -0.01 36.86 24.98
CA ALA A 140 -1.28 37.59 25.16
C ALA A 140 -1.19 39.06 24.72
N ASP A 141 0.02 39.60 24.53
CA ASP A 141 0.26 40.94 24.01
C ASP A 141 0.60 40.88 22.52
N ASP A 142 -0.42 41.10 21.67
CA ASP A 142 -0.27 41.15 20.21
C ASP A 142 0.85 42.12 19.76
N GLN A 143 1.11 43.21 20.50
CA GLN A 143 2.17 44.17 20.18
C GLN A 143 3.57 43.60 20.51
N ALA A 144 3.74 42.92 21.64
CA ALA A 144 5.00 42.28 22.01
C ALA A 144 5.42 41.19 20.99
N VAL A 145 4.45 40.44 20.46
CA VAL A 145 4.66 39.46 19.38
C VAL A 145 5.15 40.15 18.10
N MET A 146 4.53 41.27 17.73
CA MET A 146 4.85 42.04 16.53
C MET A 146 6.23 42.72 16.62
N ASP A 147 6.53 43.35 17.75
CA ASP A 147 7.82 44.04 17.97
C ASP A 147 8.99 43.06 18.00
N TRP A 148 8.81 41.87 18.60
CA TRP A 148 9.82 40.80 18.56
C TRP A 148 10.14 40.34 17.13
N PHE A 149 9.10 40.02 16.34
CA PHE A 149 9.29 39.53 14.97
C PHE A 149 9.84 40.63 14.03
N TYR A 150 9.42 41.88 14.22
CA TYR A 150 9.98 43.01 13.48
C TYR A 150 11.42 43.36 13.89
N GLY A 151 11.80 43.17 15.15
CA GLY A 151 13.20 43.26 15.58
C GLY A 151 14.11 42.33 14.77
N ILE A 152 13.67 41.09 14.54
CA ILE A 152 14.37 40.09 13.71
C ILE A 152 14.45 40.53 12.24
N CYS A 153 13.37 41.08 11.67
CA CYS A 153 13.33 41.50 10.27
C CYS A 153 14.05 42.85 9.97
N SER A 154 14.55 43.56 10.98
CA SER A 154 15.05 44.95 10.83
C SER A 154 16.41 45.09 10.12
N SER A 155 17.13 44.01 9.83
CA SER A 155 18.54 44.03 9.41
C SER A 155 18.77 43.78 7.90
N ASN A 156 18.84 44.87 7.12
CA ASN A 156 19.37 44.90 5.73
C ASN A 156 18.76 43.89 4.73
N GLY A 157 17.44 43.81 4.71
CA GLY A 157 16.67 43.09 3.68
C GLY A 157 15.18 43.02 3.99
N ALA A 158 14.64 44.00 4.71
CA ALA A 158 13.32 43.90 5.32
C ALA A 158 12.21 43.73 4.25
N PRO A 159 11.29 42.77 4.41
CA PRO A 159 10.12 42.64 3.54
C PRO A 159 9.27 43.91 3.58
N GLN A 160 8.73 44.29 2.42
CA GLN A 160 8.06 45.60 2.25
C GLN A 160 6.72 45.66 2.97
N ARG A 161 6.03 44.52 3.08
CA ARG A 161 4.77 44.34 3.80
C ARG A 161 4.83 43.03 4.59
N VAL A 162 4.31 43.05 5.83
CA VAL A 162 4.27 41.86 6.71
C VAL A 162 2.94 41.78 7.46
N ALA A 163 2.35 40.60 7.53
CA ALA A 163 1.22 40.30 8.42
C ALA A 163 1.48 39.03 9.23
N ILE A 164 1.26 39.08 10.54
CA ILE A 164 1.45 37.98 11.49
C ILE A 164 0.09 37.44 11.93
N HIS A 165 0.00 36.12 11.95
CA HIS A 165 -1.23 35.37 12.16
C HIS A 165 -1.02 34.27 13.21
N GLU A 166 -1.92 34.14 14.18
CA GLU A 166 -1.88 33.11 15.23
C GLU A 166 -2.84 31.97 14.89
N VAL A 167 -2.36 30.71 14.94
CA VAL A 167 -3.21 29.55 14.66
C VAL A 167 -4.14 29.30 15.86
N PHE A 168 -5.45 29.27 15.61
CA PHE A 168 -6.44 28.92 16.63
C PHE A 168 -7.07 27.54 16.37
N TRP A 169 -6.99 27.04 15.13
CA TRP A 169 -7.47 25.71 14.76
C TRP A 169 -6.74 25.18 13.53
N ALA A 170 -6.48 23.88 13.49
CA ALA A 170 -5.91 23.20 12.33
C ALA A 170 -6.58 21.84 12.11
N MET A 171 -6.82 21.51 10.86
CA MET A 171 -7.22 20.19 10.37
C MET A 171 -6.17 19.75 9.35
N LEU A 172 -5.18 19.02 9.86
CA LEU A 172 -4.15 18.40 9.05
C LEU A 172 -4.71 17.07 8.51
N PHE A 173 -4.54 16.78 7.22
CA PHE A 173 -4.81 15.44 6.65
C PHE A 173 -3.51 14.64 6.28
N PRO A 174 -2.55 14.43 7.21
CA PRO A 174 -1.39 13.57 6.99
C PRO A 174 -1.68 12.12 7.40
N ASN A 175 -0.83 11.21 6.94
CA ASN A 175 -0.94 9.78 7.23
C ASN A 175 -0.52 9.45 8.68
N GLY A 176 -1.44 9.62 9.64
CA GLY A 176 -1.39 8.93 10.93
C GLY A 176 -0.48 9.51 12.03
N LYS A 177 0.04 10.73 11.90
CA LYS A 177 0.69 11.45 13.01
C LYS A 177 0.28 12.92 13.07
N PRO A 178 -0.24 13.42 14.20
CA PRO A 178 -0.33 14.85 14.44
C PRO A 178 1.08 15.39 14.69
N ALA A 179 1.55 16.27 13.82
CA ALA A 179 2.50 17.29 14.23
C ALA A 179 1.68 18.45 14.81
N GLU A 180 2.06 18.99 15.96
CA GLU A 180 1.49 20.26 16.39
C GLU A 180 1.91 21.34 15.39
N PRO A 181 0.97 22.13 14.83
CA PRO A 181 1.31 23.20 13.90
C PRO A 181 2.01 24.34 14.68
N PRO A 182 3.07 24.97 14.13
CA PRO A 182 3.71 26.11 14.78
C PRO A 182 2.69 27.21 15.05
N ARG A 183 2.80 27.84 16.23
CA ARG A 183 1.74 28.73 16.75
C ARG A 183 1.48 29.95 15.87
N TYR A 184 2.48 30.43 15.13
CA TYR A 184 2.36 31.62 14.30
C TYR A 184 2.81 31.39 12.85
N LEU A 185 2.16 32.12 11.96
CA LEU A 185 2.47 32.25 10.54
C LEU A 185 2.71 33.73 10.22
N ALA A 186 3.91 34.08 9.77
CA ALA A 186 4.18 35.36 9.14
C ALA A 186 4.10 35.24 7.61
N LEU A 187 3.34 36.14 7.00
CA LEU A 187 3.31 36.39 5.57
C LEU A 187 4.21 37.59 5.27
N LEU A 188 5.28 37.37 4.50
CA LEU A 188 6.26 38.39 4.12
C LEU A 188 6.22 38.60 2.61
N GLU A 189 6.00 39.83 2.16
CA GLU A 189 6.01 40.15 0.73
C GLU A 189 7.33 40.80 0.30
N LEU A 190 7.88 40.27 -0.79
CA LEU A 190 9.15 40.68 -1.36
C LEU A 190 8.97 41.01 -2.85
N ASN A 191 9.22 42.28 -3.19
CA ASN A 191 9.28 42.77 -4.57
C ASN A 191 10.73 42.76 -5.04
N GLY A 192 11.06 41.90 -6.01
CA GLY A 192 12.42 41.69 -6.49
C GLY A 192 12.55 40.42 -7.32
N ASP A 193 13.77 40.14 -7.79
CA ASP A 193 14.09 38.89 -8.47
C ASP A 193 14.35 37.75 -7.46
N ASP A 194 14.67 36.56 -7.99
CA ASP A 194 15.03 35.40 -7.17
C ASP A 194 16.26 35.65 -6.28
N ASN A 195 17.18 36.55 -6.65
CA ASN A 195 18.37 36.84 -5.85
C ASN A 195 18.03 37.64 -4.58
N VAL A 196 17.21 38.68 -4.71
CA VAL A 196 16.66 39.44 -3.56
C VAL A 196 15.95 38.51 -2.59
N TYR A 197 15.19 37.55 -3.12
CA TYR A 197 14.44 36.59 -2.34
C TYR A 197 15.33 35.54 -1.64
N ASP A 198 16.29 34.96 -2.35
CA ASP A 198 17.20 33.95 -1.80
C ASP A 198 18.19 34.57 -0.79
N GLU A 199 18.50 35.87 -0.90
CA GLU A 199 19.15 36.61 0.18
C GLU A 199 18.24 36.76 1.42
N ALA A 200 16.96 37.08 1.25
CA ALA A 200 16.02 37.20 2.37
C ALA A 200 15.88 35.87 3.12
N ILE A 201 15.76 34.73 2.42
CA ILE A 201 15.79 33.40 3.03
C ILE A 201 17.07 33.20 3.86
N LYS A 202 18.25 33.47 3.28
CA LYS A 202 19.54 33.27 3.95
C LYS A 202 19.67 34.14 5.20
N LYS A 203 19.22 35.40 5.15
CA LYS A 203 19.24 36.34 6.28
C LYS A 203 18.30 35.89 7.41
N ILE A 204 17.08 35.45 7.07
CA ILE A 204 16.12 34.92 8.05
C ILE A 204 16.69 33.68 8.76
N HIS A 205 17.31 32.74 8.02
CA HIS A 205 18.01 31.58 8.62
C HIS A 205 19.29 31.94 9.39
N LEU A 206 19.82 33.16 9.25
CA LEU A 206 21.00 33.63 10.00
C LEU A 206 20.65 34.29 11.34
N VAL A 207 19.41 34.79 11.48
CA VAL A 207 18.91 35.47 12.69
C VAL A 207 17.99 34.56 13.50
N ALA A 208 17.25 33.66 12.84
CA ALA A 208 16.57 32.56 13.51
C ALA A 208 17.60 31.59 14.11
N ASN A 209 17.50 31.28 15.40
CA ASN A 209 18.20 30.14 15.96
C ASN A 209 17.70 28.87 15.27
N VAL A 210 18.63 28.12 14.67
CA VAL A 210 18.36 26.91 13.89
C VAL A 210 17.83 25.81 14.82
N ASP A 211 16.51 25.78 14.95
CA ASP A 211 15.64 24.71 15.49
C ASP A 211 14.17 25.22 15.62
N GLN A 212 13.93 26.54 15.63
CA GLN A 212 12.62 27.14 15.97
C GLN A 212 11.75 27.62 14.78
N TRP A 213 12.25 27.59 13.54
CA TRP A 213 11.64 28.26 12.37
C TRP A 213 11.51 27.30 11.17
N LYS A 214 10.42 27.41 10.40
CA LYS A 214 10.25 26.76 9.08
C LYS A 214 9.92 27.82 8.03
N VAL A 215 10.56 27.73 6.87
CA VAL A 215 10.55 28.80 5.84
C VAL A 215 10.26 28.19 4.46
N HIS A 216 9.26 28.72 3.74
CA HIS A 216 8.83 28.16 2.45
C HIS A 216 8.70 29.21 1.33
N LYS A 217 9.27 28.92 0.15
CA LYS A 217 9.32 29.81 -1.03
C LYS A 217 8.17 29.55 -2.01
N LYS A 218 7.30 30.54 -2.26
CA LYS A 218 6.10 30.39 -3.11
C LYS A 218 5.98 31.56 -4.10
N ARG A 219 5.51 31.26 -5.33
CA ARG A 219 5.34 32.22 -6.44
C ARG A 219 3.86 32.35 -6.80
N GLY A 220 3.42 33.58 -7.07
CA GLY A 220 2.02 33.87 -7.37
C GLY A 220 1.59 33.45 -8.78
N TRP A 221 0.29 33.14 -8.92
CA TRP A 221 -0.41 32.94 -10.20
C TRP A 221 -1.44 34.06 -10.41
N GLU A 222 -1.67 34.50 -11.65
CA GLU A 222 -2.52 35.66 -11.92
C GLU A 222 -4.03 35.46 -11.63
N ASN A 223 -4.70 36.58 -11.36
CA ASN A 223 -6.06 36.69 -10.82
C ASN A 223 -7.16 36.49 -11.91
N PRO A 224 -8.09 35.52 -11.78
CA PRO A 224 -9.12 35.25 -12.78
C PRO A 224 -10.18 36.35 -13.03
N SER A 225 -10.24 37.42 -12.21
CA SER A 225 -11.40 38.32 -12.12
C SER A 225 -11.56 39.39 -13.22
N ARG A 226 -10.77 39.39 -14.31
CA ARG A 226 -10.84 40.44 -15.36
C ARG A 226 -10.82 39.93 -16.80
N PHE A 227 -11.96 39.45 -17.29
CA PHE A 227 -12.21 39.27 -18.73
C PHE A 227 -13.23 40.27 -19.28
N SER A 228 -12.76 41.42 -19.80
CA SER A 228 -13.58 42.27 -20.69
C SER A 228 -12.73 43.15 -21.62
N LYS A 229 -12.89 42.96 -22.95
CA LYS A 229 -12.56 43.91 -24.06
C LYS A 229 -11.21 44.66 -23.94
N LYS A 230 -10.18 44.34 -24.73
CA LYS A 230 -10.12 44.55 -26.20
C LYS A 230 -8.91 43.86 -26.84
N MET A 231 -8.95 43.66 -28.16
CA MET A 231 -7.75 43.46 -29.00
C MET A 231 -7.01 44.79 -29.22
N THR A 232 -5.66 44.77 -29.28
CA THR A 232 -4.87 45.21 -30.46
C THR A 232 -3.38 44.82 -30.33
N GLN A 233 -2.66 44.88 -31.47
CA GLN A 233 -1.22 44.67 -31.70
C GLN A 233 -0.33 45.55 -30.78
N SER A 234 1.00 45.37 -30.61
CA SER A 234 2.02 44.98 -31.61
C SER A 234 3.39 44.54 -31.03
N ASN A 235 4.21 43.94 -31.91
CA ASN A 235 5.65 43.60 -31.85
C ASN A 235 6.58 44.34 -30.86
N GLY A 236 7.58 43.61 -30.35
CA GLY A 236 8.82 44.17 -29.77
C GLY A 236 9.94 43.14 -29.66
N ASN A 237 11.02 43.29 -30.46
CA ASN A 237 12.29 42.57 -30.23
C ASN A 237 13.03 43.19 -29.03
N PHE A 238 13.86 42.41 -28.32
CA PHE A 238 15.30 42.70 -28.26
C PHE A 238 16.12 41.53 -27.70
N SER A 239 17.31 41.33 -28.26
CA SER A 239 18.33 40.39 -27.78
C SER A 239 19.31 41.08 -26.83
N HIS A 240 20.00 40.34 -25.94
CA HIS A 240 21.41 40.63 -25.66
C HIS A 240 22.22 39.40 -25.23
N LYS A 241 23.53 39.44 -25.52
CA LYS A 241 24.55 38.43 -25.13
C LYS A 241 25.32 38.90 -23.90
N LEU A 242 26.00 37.97 -23.20
CA LEU A 242 27.39 37.99 -22.67
C LEU A 242 27.56 36.69 -21.84
N ASN A 243 28.46 35.74 -22.16
CA ASN A 243 29.93 35.73 -22.02
C ASN A 243 30.45 35.85 -20.58
N GLY A 244 31.10 34.81 -20.05
CA GLY A 244 31.96 34.87 -18.85
C GLY A 244 32.22 33.49 -18.21
N PRO A 245 33.45 32.93 -18.26
CA PRO A 245 33.75 31.58 -17.76
C PRO A 245 34.46 31.57 -16.40
N TYR A 246 34.31 30.48 -15.64
CA TYR A 246 35.17 30.15 -14.49
C TYR A 246 35.89 28.81 -14.66
N LEU A 247 37.20 28.84 -14.40
CA LEU A 247 38.16 27.76 -14.64
C LEU A 247 38.32 26.87 -13.39
N TRP A 248 38.14 25.56 -13.54
CA TRP A 248 38.55 24.59 -12.51
C TRP A 248 39.98 24.11 -12.74
N ARG A 249 40.80 24.09 -11.68
CA ARG A 249 42.24 23.80 -11.74
C ARG A 249 42.51 22.30 -11.92
N ARG A 250 43.59 21.97 -12.64
CA ARG A 250 44.10 20.60 -12.77
C ARG A 250 44.82 20.14 -11.49
N ALA A 251 44.64 18.87 -11.14
CA ALA A 251 45.60 18.10 -10.34
C ALA A 251 46.59 17.34 -11.26
N PRO A 252 47.74 16.84 -10.77
CA PRO A 252 48.81 16.31 -11.62
C PRO A 252 48.51 14.98 -12.33
N GLN A 253 49.22 14.72 -13.43
CA GLN A 253 49.21 13.44 -14.16
C GLN A 253 50.17 12.43 -13.52
N GLY A 254 49.83 11.13 -13.52
CA GLY A 254 50.72 10.13 -12.89
C GLY A 254 50.39 8.63 -13.02
N VAL A 255 49.49 8.19 -13.92
CA VAL A 255 49.24 6.75 -14.15
C VAL A 255 49.11 6.47 -15.66
N ALA A 256 49.74 5.38 -16.12
CA ALA A 256 49.77 5.00 -17.53
C ALA A 256 48.40 4.50 -18.03
N LYS A 257 47.97 4.99 -19.20
CA LYS A 257 46.77 4.49 -19.89
C LYS A 257 47.10 3.19 -20.65
N SER A 258 46.56 2.06 -20.19
CA SER A 258 46.45 0.87 -21.03
C SER A 258 45.34 1.06 -22.07
N SER A 259 45.66 0.90 -23.34
CA SER A 259 44.76 1.19 -24.47
C SER A 259 43.76 0.06 -24.73
N ARG A 260 42.81 -0.15 -23.82
CA ARG A 260 41.52 -0.78 -24.16
C ARG A 260 40.53 0.33 -24.54
N GLY A 261 40.02 0.27 -25.77
CA GLY A 261 38.99 1.18 -26.25
C GLY A 261 37.63 0.88 -25.62
N ASN A 262 37.42 1.37 -24.40
CA ASN A 262 36.07 1.49 -23.83
C ASN A 262 35.46 2.80 -24.33
N GLU A 263 34.56 2.71 -25.30
CA GLU A 263 33.45 3.66 -25.35
C GLU A 263 32.69 3.57 -24.02
N MET A 264 32.62 4.66 -23.27
CA MET A 264 31.73 4.72 -22.11
C MET A 264 30.31 4.84 -22.65
N LYS A 265 29.59 3.72 -22.66
CA LYS A 265 28.16 3.71 -23.01
C LYS A 265 27.36 4.25 -21.84
N ASP A 266 26.47 5.19 -22.10
CA ASP A 266 25.51 5.67 -21.12
C ASP A 266 24.52 4.56 -20.77
N ILE A 267 24.70 3.94 -19.60
CA ILE A 267 23.78 2.92 -19.06
C ILE A 267 22.70 3.64 -18.26
N LYS A 268 21.62 4.03 -18.93
CA LYS A 268 20.46 4.65 -18.30
C LYS A 268 19.71 3.62 -17.45
N ILE A 269 19.45 3.96 -16.18
CA ILE A 269 18.61 3.16 -15.29
C ILE A 269 17.16 3.56 -15.58
N GLU A 270 16.45 2.73 -16.34
CA GLU A 270 15.03 2.94 -16.60
C GLU A 270 14.18 2.66 -15.34
N PRO A 271 13.08 3.41 -15.12
CA PRO A 271 12.15 3.14 -14.02
C PRO A 271 11.25 1.93 -14.32
N ALA A 272 10.83 1.22 -13.27
CA ALA A 272 9.81 0.18 -13.38
C ALA A 272 8.48 0.76 -13.93
N LYS A 273 7.95 0.14 -14.99
CA LYS A 273 6.76 0.62 -15.70
C LYS A 273 5.52 0.45 -14.82
N GLY A 274 4.71 1.51 -14.70
CA GLY A 274 3.42 1.49 -14.00
C GLY A 274 3.48 1.69 -12.49
N ILE A 275 4.66 1.89 -11.90
CA ILE A 275 4.85 2.11 -10.46
C ILE A 275 4.81 3.63 -10.15
N SER A 276 4.16 4.01 -9.05
CA SER A 276 3.96 5.42 -8.64
C SER A 276 5.21 6.11 -8.10
N TYR A 277 6.24 5.36 -7.74
CA TYR A 277 7.52 5.85 -7.24
C TYR A 277 8.70 5.31 -8.05
N PHE A 278 9.83 6.03 -8.05
CA PHE A 278 11.03 5.58 -8.75
C PHE A 278 11.63 4.34 -8.09
N THR A 279 11.73 3.26 -8.87
CA THR A 279 12.63 2.13 -8.59
C THR A 279 13.17 1.59 -9.92
N PRO A 280 14.44 1.13 -9.98
CA PRO A 280 15.03 0.53 -11.17
C PRO A 280 14.18 -0.61 -11.78
N ALA A 281 14.02 -0.61 -13.11
CA ALA A 281 13.27 -1.62 -13.84
C ALA A 281 13.88 -3.02 -13.70
N GLN A 282 13.10 -3.97 -13.20
CA GLN A 282 13.46 -5.38 -13.09
C GLN A 282 12.97 -6.15 -14.33
N GLU A 283 13.69 -6.03 -15.46
CA GLU A 283 13.29 -6.61 -16.76
C GLU A 283 13.13 -8.14 -16.75
N THR A 284 13.92 -8.84 -15.94
CA THR A 284 13.78 -10.27 -15.67
C THR A 284 13.28 -10.43 -14.23
N PRO A 285 12.08 -11.00 -13.97
CA PRO A 285 11.53 -11.13 -12.64
C PRO A 285 12.54 -11.73 -11.64
N ALA A 286 12.67 -11.14 -10.45
CA ALA A 286 13.55 -11.72 -9.43
C ALA A 286 13.04 -13.12 -9.06
N GLY A 287 13.97 -14.06 -8.85
CA GLY A 287 13.66 -15.48 -8.69
C GLY A 287 13.47 -16.30 -9.98
N THR A 288 13.51 -15.68 -11.17
CA THR A 288 13.62 -16.44 -12.43
C THR A 288 14.99 -17.11 -12.54
N ALA A 289 15.02 -18.39 -12.94
CA ALA A 289 16.25 -19.12 -13.22
C ALA A 289 16.80 -18.80 -14.62
N ALA A 290 18.13 -18.81 -14.78
CA ALA A 290 18.77 -18.69 -16.09
C ALA A 290 18.42 -19.87 -17.01
N ASN A 291 18.22 -19.59 -18.30
CA ASN A 291 18.05 -20.62 -19.33
C ASN A 291 18.81 -20.22 -20.63
N PRO A 292 19.84 -20.97 -21.05
CA PRO A 292 20.45 -22.11 -20.36
C PRO A 292 21.14 -21.71 -19.04
N GLN A 293 21.21 -22.62 -18.08
CA GLN A 293 22.06 -22.48 -16.89
C GLN A 293 23.54 -22.53 -17.28
N SER A 294 24.44 -21.75 -16.66
CA SER A 294 25.87 -21.81 -17.00
C SER A 294 26.57 -23.10 -16.55
N SER A 295 25.91 -23.92 -15.72
CA SER A 295 26.30 -25.28 -15.35
C SER A 295 25.95 -26.35 -16.41
N GLY A 296 25.20 -25.99 -17.47
CA GLY A 296 24.74 -26.92 -18.51
C GLY A 296 23.60 -27.85 -18.10
N LYS A 297 23.10 -27.74 -16.86
CA LYS A 297 21.94 -28.47 -16.36
C LYS A 297 20.62 -27.91 -16.92
N ALA A 298 19.60 -28.76 -17.03
CA ALA A 298 18.24 -28.31 -17.29
C ALA A 298 17.65 -27.56 -16.08
N VAL A 299 16.73 -26.63 -16.31
CA VAL A 299 16.03 -25.89 -15.24
C VAL A 299 15.01 -26.82 -14.54
N PRO A 300 15.08 -27.03 -13.21
CA PRO A 300 14.14 -27.89 -12.48
C PRO A 300 12.71 -27.35 -12.44
N LYS A 301 11.68 -28.20 -12.34
CA LYS A 301 10.24 -27.82 -12.42
C LYS A 301 9.85 -26.76 -11.36
N LEU A 302 10.54 -26.71 -10.22
CA LEU A 302 10.39 -25.68 -9.19
C LEU A 302 10.62 -24.25 -9.70
N PHE A 303 11.55 -24.07 -10.64
CA PHE A 303 11.95 -22.78 -11.22
C PHE A 303 11.61 -22.65 -12.72
N GLN A 304 11.05 -23.69 -13.34
CA GLN A 304 10.39 -23.55 -14.63
C GLN A 304 9.17 -22.64 -14.48
N SER A 305 8.99 -21.77 -15.48
CA SER A 305 7.85 -20.86 -15.55
C SER A 305 6.55 -21.66 -15.74
N ILE A 306 5.63 -21.57 -14.78
CA ILE A 306 4.29 -22.17 -14.92
C ILE A 306 3.32 -21.10 -15.42
N THR A 307 2.67 -21.36 -16.56
CA THR A 307 1.60 -20.49 -17.06
C THR A 307 0.27 -21.08 -16.60
N ILE A 308 -0.41 -20.37 -15.71
CA ILE A 308 -1.78 -20.71 -15.28
C ILE A 308 -2.71 -19.81 -16.09
N ARG A 309 -3.44 -20.43 -17.03
CA ARG A 309 -4.25 -19.75 -18.05
C ARG A 309 -3.44 -18.78 -18.91
N GLY A 310 -3.52 -17.48 -18.64
CA GLY A 310 -2.76 -16.43 -19.33
C GLY A 310 -1.59 -15.86 -18.52
N LEU A 311 -1.42 -16.28 -17.27
CA LEU A 311 -0.47 -15.67 -16.33
C LEU A 311 0.73 -16.59 -16.06
N THR A 312 1.92 -16.15 -16.47
CA THR A 312 3.17 -16.89 -16.28
C THR A 312 3.86 -16.49 -14.97
N PHE A 313 4.05 -17.46 -14.08
CA PHE A 313 4.69 -17.32 -12.76
C PHE A 313 6.10 -17.91 -12.75
N GLN A 314 7.03 -17.30 -12.01
CA GLN A 314 8.41 -17.78 -11.86
C GLN A 314 8.68 -18.69 -10.63
N ASN A 315 7.88 -18.61 -9.53
CA ASN A 315 7.82 -19.55 -8.36
C ASN A 315 6.67 -19.20 -7.31
N ARG A 316 6.77 -19.25 -5.92
CA ARG A 316 5.66 -19.86 -5.05
C ARG A 316 5.18 -19.43 -3.54
N LEU A 317 5.40 -18.28 -2.79
CA LEU A 317 5.43 -18.18 -1.25
C LEU A 317 4.95 -16.81 -0.47
N GLY A 318 4.20 -16.73 0.72
CA GLY A 318 3.75 -15.44 1.50
C GLY A 318 2.96 -15.43 2.94
N TYR A 319 2.42 -14.26 3.52
CA TYR A 319 1.37 -13.93 4.65
C TYR A 319 1.65 -12.96 5.95
N SER A 320 0.82 -11.95 6.46
CA SER A 320 0.56 -11.34 7.89
C SER A 320 -0.05 -9.83 8.15
N ALA A 321 -0.98 -9.46 9.17
CA ALA A 321 -1.87 -8.17 9.25
C ALA A 321 -2.50 -7.31 10.52
N GLU A 322 -3.48 -6.30 10.35
CA GLU A 322 -4.37 -5.40 11.31
C GLU A 322 -5.80 -4.88 10.73
N ASP A 323 -6.89 -4.53 11.52
CA ASP A 323 -8.34 -4.07 11.22
C ASP A 323 -8.91 -4.27 9.80
N GLY A 324 -8.51 -5.35 9.18
CA GLY A 324 -8.54 -5.52 7.76
C GLY A 324 -7.79 -4.52 6.88
N HIS A 325 -7.26 -3.43 7.42
CA HIS A 325 -6.44 -2.44 6.72
C HIS A 325 -4.96 -2.78 6.80
N MET A 326 -4.28 -2.80 5.66
CA MET A 326 -2.82 -2.99 5.71
C MET A 326 -2.07 -1.83 6.37
N THR A 327 -1.12 -2.18 7.21
CA THR A 327 -0.19 -1.30 7.91
C THR A 327 1.22 -1.42 7.33
N ASP A 328 2.13 -0.52 7.71
CA ASP A 328 3.54 -0.58 7.29
C ASP A 328 4.24 -1.90 7.66
N TYR A 329 3.74 -2.65 8.66
CA TYR A 329 4.21 -4.02 8.95
C TYR A 329 4.12 -4.91 7.71
N HIS A 330 2.99 -4.87 7.00
CA HIS A 330 2.74 -5.71 5.83
C HIS A 330 3.68 -5.34 4.68
N LEU A 331 3.92 -4.04 4.48
CA LEU A 331 4.83 -3.54 3.45
C LEU A 331 6.28 -3.95 3.76
N ALA A 332 6.71 -3.86 5.02
CA ALA A 332 8.04 -4.30 5.44
C ALA A 332 8.21 -5.82 5.30
N HIS A 333 7.20 -6.59 5.72
CA HIS A 333 7.21 -8.07 5.72
C HIS A 333 7.06 -8.66 4.32
N LEU A 334 5.93 -8.41 3.66
CA LEU A 334 5.66 -8.92 2.30
C LEU A 334 6.58 -8.26 1.26
N GLY A 335 7.03 -7.01 1.48
CA GLY A 335 8.03 -6.37 0.63
C GLY A 335 9.44 -6.95 0.82
N GLY A 336 9.84 -7.25 2.07
CA GLY A 336 11.09 -7.96 2.37
C GLY A 336 11.14 -9.36 1.77
N ILE A 337 9.99 -10.04 1.70
CA ILE A 337 9.78 -11.31 0.99
C ILE A 337 9.81 -11.09 -0.54
N ALA A 338 9.07 -10.11 -1.07
CA ALA A 338 8.98 -9.84 -2.52
C ALA A 338 10.32 -9.49 -3.17
N GLN A 339 11.17 -8.72 -2.48
CA GLN A 339 12.52 -8.40 -2.93
C GLN A 339 13.42 -9.64 -3.10
N ARG A 340 13.02 -10.82 -2.59
CA ARG A 340 13.83 -12.05 -2.62
C ARG A 340 13.36 -13.09 -3.63
N GLY A 341 12.43 -12.72 -4.52
CA GLY A 341 12.04 -13.54 -5.67
C GLY A 341 11.08 -14.72 -5.48
N PRO A 342 10.21 -14.80 -4.45
CA PRO A 342 9.14 -15.80 -4.42
C PRO A 342 8.07 -15.46 -5.48
N GLY A 343 8.05 -16.20 -6.57
CA GLY A 343 7.35 -15.81 -7.80
C GLY A 343 5.82 -16.01 -7.85
N LEU A 344 5.22 -16.39 -6.73
CA LEU A 344 3.89 -15.94 -6.32
C LEU A 344 4.06 -15.53 -4.85
N ILE A 345 3.24 -14.61 -4.38
CA ILE A 345 3.15 -14.18 -3.00
C ILE A 345 1.68 -14.22 -2.66
N MET A 346 1.35 -14.41 -1.40
CA MET A 346 -0.04 -14.38 -0.97
C MET A 346 -0.18 -13.52 0.27
N ILE A 347 -1.23 -12.71 0.26
CA ILE A 347 -1.79 -12.01 1.42
C ILE A 347 -2.66 -13.02 2.20
N GLU A 348 -2.66 -12.97 3.52
CA GLU A 348 -3.28 -14.02 4.34
C GLU A 348 -4.80 -14.04 4.28
N ALA A 349 -5.39 -14.95 5.07
CA ALA A 349 -6.79 -15.03 5.43
C ALA A 349 -7.43 -13.64 5.64
N THR A 350 -8.05 -13.16 4.57
CA THR A 350 -8.64 -11.84 4.44
C THR A 350 -10.14 -11.98 4.59
N ALA A 351 -10.66 -11.47 5.71
CA ALA A 351 -12.06 -11.63 6.06
C ALA A 351 -12.99 -10.91 5.08
N VAL A 352 -13.91 -11.65 4.47
CA VAL A 352 -14.94 -11.08 3.56
C VAL A 352 -16.05 -10.32 4.30
N GLN A 353 -16.18 -10.54 5.62
CA GLN A 353 -17.12 -9.88 6.53
C GLN A 353 -16.40 -9.55 7.86
N PRO A 354 -16.77 -8.49 8.61
CA PRO A 354 -16.12 -8.09 9.86
C PRO A 354 -16.04 -9.21 10.92
N GLU A 355 -17.15 -9.95 11.07
CA GLU A 355 -17.33 -11.11 11.95
C GLU A 355 -16.62 -12.38 11.45
N GLY A 356 -16.14 -12.36 10.20
CA GLY A 356 -15.40 -13.43 9.54
C GLY A 356 -13.89 -13.42 9.82
N ARG A 357 -13.37 -12.49 10.62
CA ARG A 357 -11.96 -12.51 11.06
C ARG A 357 -11.71 -13.60 12.12
N ILE A 358 -10.48 -14.08 12.24
CA ILE A 358 -10.03 -14.97 13.34
C ILE A 358 -9.82 -14.15 14.61
N SER A 359 -9.11 -13.03 14.50
CA SER A 359 -8.88 -12.04 15.57
C SER A 359 -9.32 -10.63 15.14
N PRO A 360 -9.51 -9.67 16.07
CA PRO A 360 -9.80 -8.29 15.69
C PRO A 360 -8.73 -7.66 14.76
N GLN A 361 -7.52 -8.21 14.74
CA GLN A 361 -6.35 -7.76 13.98
C GLN A 361 -6.12 -8.46 12.62
N ASP A 362 -7.04 -9.28 12.09
CA ASP A 362 -6.84 -9.94 10.78
C ASP A 362 -6.98 -8.97 9.57
N VAL A 363 -6.49 -9.35 8.37
CA VAL A 363 -6.84 -8.66 7.09
C VAL A 363 -8.36 -8.79 6.82
N GLY A 364 -8.91 -7.90 6.01
CA GLY A 364 -10.31 -7.82 5.68
C GLY A 364 -10.53 -7.06 4.38
N LEU A 365 -11.62 -7.37 3.70
CA LEU A 365 -11.96 -6.73 2.43
C LEU A 365 -13.48 -6.51 2.27
N TRP A 366 -14.12 -6.21 3.39
CA TRP A 366 -15.56 -5.94 3.50
C TRP A 366 -15.92 -4.47 3.22
N LYS A 367 -14.97 -3.53 3.35
CA LYS A 367 -15.14 -2.08 3.14
C LYS A 367 -14.10 -1.53 2.14
N ASP A 368 -14.52 -0.59 1.29
CA ASP A 368 -13.70 -0.07 0.18
C ASP A 368 -12.41 0.61 0.63
N SER A 369 -12.38 1.17 1.85
CA SER A 369 -11.15 1.76 2.41
C SER A 369 -10.03 0.75 2.67
N GLN A 370 -10.31 -0.55 2.67
CA GLN A 370 -9.29 -1.62 2.77
C GLN A 370 -8.54 -1.84 1.45
N ILE A 371 -9.06 -1.36 0.31
CA ILE A 371 -8.44 -1.51 -1.02
C ILE A 371 -7.08 -0.81 -1.07
N ALA A 372 -7.00 0.48 -0.69
CA ALA A 372 -5.81 1.29 -0.92
C ALA A 372 -4.56 0.81 -0.15
N PRO A 373 -4.64 0.38 1.12
CA PRO A 373 -3.48 -0.17 1.80
C PRO A 373 -3.02 -1.53 1.23
N ILE A 374 -3.97 -2.39 0.81
CA ILE A 374 -3.65 -3.65 0.12
C ILE A 374 -2.94 -3.35 -1.21
N ALA A 375 -3.48 -2.42 -2.00
CA ALA A 375 -2.92 -2.00 -3.29
C ALA A 375 -1.48 -1.49 -3.17
N ARG A 376 -1.14 -0.77 -2.10
CA ARG A 376 0.24 -0.29 -1.82
C ARG A 376 1.24 -1.44 -1.60
N VAL A 377 0.83 -2.54 -0.99
CA VAL A 377 1.69 -3.74 -0.81
C VAL A 377 1.79 -4.53 -2.12
N ILE A 378 0.68 -4.61 -2.87
CA ILE A 378 0.65 -5.25 -4.19
C ILE A 378 1.55 -4.51 -5.18
N GLU A 379 1.44 -3.19 -5.26
CA GLU A 379 2.29 -2.32 -6.07
C GLU A 379 3.77 -2.50 -5.74
N PHE A 380 4.14 -2.61 -4.45
CA PHE A 380 5.53 -2.89 -4.09
C PHE A 380 6.00 -4.24 -4.64
N ALA A 381 5.21 -5.30 -4.53
CA ALA A 381 5.55 -6.61 -5.08
C ALA A 381 5.68 -6.59 -6.61
N HIS A 382 4.75 -5.92 -7.30
CA HIS A 382 4.82 -5.68 -8.75
C HIS A 382 6.06 -4.88 -9.14
N SER A 383 6.50 -3.92 -8.33
CA SER A 383 7.74 -3.15 -8.54
C SER A 383 9.01 -4.02 -8.52
N GLN A 384 8.96 -5.18 -7.87
CA GLN A 384 10.05 -6.18 -7.84
C GLN A 384 9.83 -7.30 -8.89
N GLY A 385 8.85 -7.15 -9.77
CA GLY A 385 8.47 -8.16 -10.77
C GLY A 385 7.81 -9.42 -10.19
N GLN A 386 7.35 -9.39 -8.94
CA GLN A 386 6.70 -10.53 -8.31
C GLN A 386 5.19 -10.56 -8.62
N LYS A 387 4.59 -11.74 -8.45
CA LYS A 387 3.14 -11.93 -8.52
C LYS A 387 2.57 -12.05 -7.12
N ILE A 388 1.41 -11.46 -6.86
CA ILE A 388 0.82 -11.42 -5.51
C ILE A 388 -0.70 -11.54 -5.56
N GLY A 389 -1.23 -12.54 -4.86
CA GLY A 389 -2.66 -12.78 -4.71
C GLY A 389 -3.10 -12.67 -3.26
N ILE A 390 -4.38 -13.00 -3.01
CA ILE A 390 -4.99 -12.84 -1.69
C ILE A 390 -5.84 -14.06 -1.34
N GLN A 391 -5.71 -14.54 -0.09
CA GLN A 391 -6.55 -15.61 0.42
C GLN A 391 -7.81 -15.01 1.05
N LEU A 392 -8.96 -15.10 0.39
CA LEU A 392 -10.23 -14.71 0.99
C LEU A 392 -10.71 -15.77 1.99
N ALA A 393 -11.25 -15.32 3.13
CA ALA A 393 -11.56 -16.17 4.26
C ALA A 393 -12.80 -15.73 5.06
N HIS A 394 -13.32 -16.66 5.86
CA HIS A 394 -14.26 -16.39 6.96
C HIS A 394 -14.03 -17.43 8.06
N ALA A 395 -13.58 -17.02 9.24
CA ALA A 395 -13.17 -17.90 10.35
C ALA A 395 -14.35 -18.72 10.95
N GLY A 396 -15.57 -18.18 10.92
CA GLY A 396 -16.77 -18.92 11.30
C GLY A 396 -16.77 -19.31 12.78
N ARG A 397 -16.94 -20.60 13.11
CA ARG A 397 -16.95 -21.10 14.50
C ARG A 397 -15.61 -21.03 15.25
N LYS A 398 -14.61 -20.36 14.66
CA LYS A 398 -13.27 -20.08 15.20
C LYS A 398 -12.90 -18.60 15.04
N ALA A 399 -13.90 -17.74 14.81
CA ALA A 399 -13.76 -16.29 14.83
C ALA A 399 -13.71 -15.77 16.28
N SER A 400 -13.37 -14.48 16.43
CA SER A 400 -13.33 -13.79 17.73
C SER A 400 -12.40 -14.42 18.77
N THR A 401 -11.16 -14.71 18.37
CA THR A 401 -10.08 -15.20 19.26
C THR A 401 -8.96 -14.19 19.46
N THR A 402 -8.21 -14.33 20.55
CA THR A 402 -7.01 -13.53 20.84
C THR A 402 -5.84 -13.85 19.91
N VAL A 403 -4.98 -12.85 19.66
CA VAL A 403 -3.80 -13.02 18.79
C VAL A 403 -2.75 -13.98 19.40
N PRO A 404 -2.09 -14.85 18.58
CA PRO A 404 -1.28 -15.97 19.09
C PRO A 404 -0.07 -15.65 19.98
N TRP A 405 0.40 -14.40 20.03
CA TRP A 405 1.57 -14.00 20.82
C TRP A 405 1.22 -13.46 22.22
N MET A 406 -0.07 -13.34 22.55
CA MET A 406 -0.51 -13.11 23.93
C MET A 406 -0.32 -14.41 24.74
N LEU A 407 -0.02 -14.29 26.03
CA LEU A 407 0.13 -15.45 26.95
C LEU A 407 -1.10 -16.37 26.97
N ASN A 408 -2.26 -15.81 26.64
CA ASN A 408 -3.56 -16.46 26.56
C ASN A 408 -3.91 -16.74 25.08
N HIS A 409 -3.15 -17.63 24.43
CA HIS A 409 -3.27 -17.94 23.00
C HIS A 409 -4.62 -18.62 22.67
N GLY A 410 -5.41 -17.99 21.79
CA GLY A 410 -6.65 -18.59 21.27
C GLY A 410 -7.82 -18.59 22.26
N GLU A 411 -7.72 -17.80 23.33
CA GLU A 411 -8.87 -17.44 24.17
C GLU A 411 -9.89 -16.62 23.39
N ILE A 412 -11.10 -16.51 23.93
CA ILE A 412 -12.16 -15.65 23.36
C ILE A 412 -11.74 -14.18 23.43
N ALA A 413 -11.70 -13.50 22.29
CA ALA A 413 -11.71 -12.05 22.24
C ALA A 413 -13.12 -11.57 22.60
N THR A 414 -13.24 -10.81 23.69
CA THR A 414 -14.50 -10.20 24.14
C THR A 414 -14.70 -8.82 23.51
N GLU A 415 -15.91 -8.28 23.58
CA GLU A 415 -16.22 -6.94 23.04
C GLU A 415 -15.31 -5.84 23.60
N ASN A 416 -14.91 -5.95 24.88
CA ASN A 416 -13.95 -5.06 25.57
C ASN A 416 -12.56 -5.01 24.92
N VAL A 417 -12.21 -5.98 24.06
CA VAL A 417 -10.97 -6.02 23.28
C VAL A 417 -11.22 -6.06 21.76
N GLY A 418 -12.42 -5.62 21.34
CA GLY A 418 -12.81 -5.55 19.93
C GLY A 418 -13.29 -6.88 19.31
N GLY A 419 -13.56 -7.90 20.12
CA GLY A 419 -14.18 -9.16 19.70
C GLY A 419 -15.70 -9.08 19.52
N TRP A 420 -16.31 -10.18 19.10
CA TRP A 420 -17.73 -10.33 18.77
C TRP A 420 -18.24 -11.77 19.09
N PRO A 421 -18.05 -12.27 20.33
CA PRO A 421 -18.28 -13.68 20.66
C PRO A 421 -19.71 -14.17 20.37
N ASP A 422 -20.71 -13.31 20.50
CA ASP A 422 -22.13 -13.67 20.28
C ASP A 422 -22.59 -13.52 18.82
N ASN A 423 -21.70 -13.11 17.91
CA ASN A 423 -21.97 -12.97 16.47
C ASN A 423 -21.07 -13.87 15.58
N ILE A 424 -20.40 -14.86 16.16
CA ILE A 424 -19.67 -15.87 15.39
C ILE A 424 -20.66 -16.83 14.67
N ARG A 425 -20.33 -17.28 13.46
CA ARG A 425 -21.25 -18.02 12.57
C ARG A 425 -20.77 -19.43 12.24
N GLY A 426 -21.70 -20.37 12.05
CA GLY A 426 -21.38 -21.74 11.61
C GLY A 426 -22.53 -22.43 10.86
N PRO A 427 -22.29 -23.61 10.28
CA PRO A 427 -23.35 -24.42 9.66
C PRO A 427 -24.38 -24.91 10.69
N SER A 428 -23.95 -25.14 11.94
CA SER A 428 -24.76 -25.59 13.06
C SER A 428 -24.18 -25.05 14.37
N ASP A 429 -24.97 -25.05 15.43
CA ASP A 429 -24.56 -24.64 16.78
C ASP A 429 -23.68 -25.72 17.45
N ILE A 430 -22.41 -25.77 17.03
CA ILE A 430 -21.39 -26.69 17.56
C ILE A 430 -20.06 -25.93 17.68
N PRO A 431 -19.60 -25.58 18.90
CA PRO A 431 -18.33 -24.89 19.12
C PRO A 431 -17.13 -25.73 18.69
N PHE A 432 -15.96 -25.11 18.51
CA PHE A 432 -14.74 -25.81 18.09
C PHE A 432 -14.07 -26.59 19.25
N SER A 433 -14.11 -26.05 20.46
CA SER A 433 -13.72 -26.67 21.73
C SER A 433 -14.76 -26.36 22.81
N GLU A 434 -14.70 -27.04 23.95
CA GLU A 434 -15.51 -26.74 25.15
C GLU A 434 -15.31 -25.29 25.68
N THR A 435 -14.21 -24.64 25.27
CA THR A 435 -13.85 -23.26 25.61
C THR A 435 -14.11 -22.25 24.48
N SER A 436 -14.60 -22.69 23.32
CA SER A 436 -14.92 -21.79 22.20
C SER A 436 -16.33 -21.19 22.38
N PRO A 437 -16.62 -20.02 21.78
CA PRO A 437 -17.99 -19.52 21.76
C PRO A 437 -18.89 -20.43 20.93
N HIS A 438 -20.20 -20.37 21.19
CA HIS A 438 -21.21 -21.10 20.43
C HIS A 438 -21.56 -20.38 19.12
N PRO A 439 -21.39 -21.01 17.94
CA PRO A 439 -21.67 -20.36 16.66
C PRO A 439 -23.17 -20.27 16.37
N ARG A 440 -23.65 -19.08 15.98
CA ARG A 440 -25.00 -18.95 15.40
C ARG A 440 -25.07 -19.80 14.13
N ALA A 441 -26.00 -20.76 14.12
CA ALA A 441 -26.30 -21.55 12.93
C ALA A 441 -26.86 -20.64 11.82
N MET A 442 -26.17 -20.60 10.68
CA MET A 442 -26.51 -19.71 9.56
C MET A 442 -27.87 -20.06 8.96
N THR A 443 -28.74 -19.06 8.81
CA THR A 443 -29.95 -19.16 7.99
C THR A 443 -29.59 -19.21 6.50
N LYS A 444 -30.59 -19.43 5.62
CA LYS A 444 -30.37 -19.33 4.18
C LYS A 444 -30.04 -17.90 3.74
N ASP A 445 -30.52 -16.90 4.48
CA ASP A 445 -30.21 -15.50 4.27
C ASP A 445 -28.79 -15.14 4.73
N ASP A 446 -28.31 -15.65 5.88
CA ASP A 446 -26.89 -15.54 6.27
C ASP A 446 -25.97 -16.14 5.18
N ILE A 447 -26.37 -17.26 4.56
CA ILE A 447 -25.61 -17.91 3.47
C ILE A 447 -25.64 -17.06 2.19
N ARG A 448 -26.77 -16.41 1.88
CA ARG A 448 -26.90 -15.45 0.76
C ARG A 448 -26.01 -14.23 0.97
N GLU A 449 -26.10 -13.60 2.13
CA GLU A 449 -25.31 -12.41 2.49
C GLU A 449 -23.80 -12.70 2.53
N PHE A 450 -23.40 -13.89 2.98
CA PHE A 450 -22.02 -14.35 2.89
C PHE A 450 -21.54 -14.51 1.43
N LYS A 451 -22.37 -15.04 0.52
CA LYS A 451 -22.06 -15.11 -0.92
C LYS A 451 -21.92 -13.72 -1.55
N ASP A 452 -22.84 -12.80 -1.22
CA ASP A 452 -22.82 -11.42 -1.70
C ASP A 452 -21.56 -10.68 -1.21
N ALA A 453 -21.21 -10.83 0.06
CA ALA A 453 -19.99 -10.29 0.65
C ALA A 453 -18.71 -10.89 0.05
N TRP A 454 -18.71 -12.19 -0.26
CA TRP A 454 -17.60 -12.86 -0.95
C TRP A 454 -17.35 -12.28 -2.34
N VAL A 455 -18.42 -12.10 -3.13
CA VAL A 455 -18.35 -11.47 -4.47
C VAL A 455 -17.85 -10.02 -4.36
N ALA A 456 -18.29 -9.27 -3.35
CA ALA A 456 -17.79 -7.91 -3.10
C ALA A 456 -16.29 -7.89 -2.77
N ALA A 457 -15.84 -8.76 -1.86
CA ALA A 457 -14.42 -8.88 -1.49
C ALA A 457 -13.54 -9.33 -2.69
N ALA A 458 -14.03 -10.26 -3.51
CA ALA A 458 -13.34 -10.69 -4.74
C ALA A 458 -13.20 -9.54 -5.76
N LYS A 459 -14.25 -8.73 -5.97
CA LYS A 459 -14.16 -7.52 -6.82
C LYS A 459 -13.13 -6.53 -6.28
N ARG A 460 -13.13 -6.27 -4.98
CA ARG A 460 -12.16 -5.38 -4.32
C ARG A 460 -10.71 -5.88 -4.43
N ALA A 461 -10.49 -7.20 -4.39
CA ALA A 461 -9.16 -7.78 -4.59
C ALA A 461 -8.60 -7.46 -5.99
N LEU A 462 -9.44 -7.54 -7.03
CA LEU A 462 -9.07 -7.15 -8.39
C LEU A 462 -8.80 -5.65 -8.50
N VAL A 463 -9.61 -4.80 -7.85
CA VAL A 463 -9.39 -3.33 -7.82
C VAL A 463 -8.10 -2.97 -7.07
N ALA A 464 -7.70 -3.76 -6.06
CA ALA A 464 -6.41 -3.63 -5.39
C ALA A 464 -5.22 -4.17 -6.23
N GLY A 465 -5.48 -4.84 -7.36
CA GLY A 465 -4.46 -5.36 -8.29
C GLY A 465 -4.00 -6.79 -8.01
N ALA A 466 -4.74 -7.60 -7.24
CA ALA A 466 -4.35 -8.97 -6.92
C ALA A 466 -4.29 -9.85 -8.19
N ASP A 467 -3.16 -10.53 -8.40
CA ASP A 467 -2.90 -11.38 -9.56
C ASP A 467 -3.73 -12.68 -9.56
N PHE A 468 -4.15 -13.15 -8.39
CA PHE A 468 -4.95 -14.36 -8.19
C PHE A 468 -5.70 -14.31 -6.84
N ILE A 469 -6.71 -15.17 -6.66
CA ILE A 469 -7.46 -15.31 -5.40
C ILE A 469 -7.38 -16.76 -4.91
N GLU A 470 -7.12 -16.97 -3.62
CA GLU A 470 -7.28 -18.27 -2.95
C GLU A 470 -8.53 -18.29 -2.06
N ILE A 471 -9.33 -19.36 -2.18
CA ILE A 471 -10.51 -19.60 -1.34
C ILE A 471 -10.08 -20.40 -0.10
N HIS A 472 -10.21 -19.83 1.11
CA HIS A 472 -9.87 -20.56 2.33
C HIS A 472 -10.97 -21.56 2.75
N ASN A 473 -10.86 -22.79 2.24
CA ASN A 473 -11.74 -23.93 2.57
C ASN A 473 -11.01 -25.00 3.40
N ALA A 474 -10.27 -24.55 4.42
CA ALA A 474 -9.41 -25.42 5.24
C ALA A 474 -9.41 -24.99 6.72
N HIS A 475 -8.63 -25.71 7.53
CA HIS A 475 -8.32 -25.39 8.94
C HIS A 475 -9.52 -25.27 9.88
N GLY A 476 -10.69 -25.79 9.49
CA GLY A 476 -11.93 -25.76 10.28
C GLY A 476 -12.63 -24.40 10.36
N TYR A 477 -12.23 -23.44 9.52
CA TYR A 477 -12.95 -22.19 9.31
C TYR A 477 -14.24 -22.42 8.50
N LEU A 478 -15.02 -21.37 8.20
CA LEU A 478 -16.44 -21.49 7.82
C LEU A 478 -16.70 -22.55 6.73
N LEU A 479 -16.12 -22.41 5.54
CA LEU A 479 -16.33 -23.35 4.43
C LEU A 479 -15.91 -24.79 4.79
N ALA A 480 -14.79 -24.94 5.49
CA ALA A 480 -14.31 -26.24 5.96
C ALA A 480 -15.22 -26.86 7.04
N SER A 481 -15.89 -26.03 7.84
CA SER A 481 -16.87 -26.50 8.82
C SER A 481 -18.16 -26.99 8.17
N PHE A 482 -18.57 -26.44 7.01
CA PHE A 482 -19.65 -27.02 6.19
C PHE A 482 -19.26 -28.41 5.63
N LEU A 483 -17.99 -28.62 5.27
CA LEU A 483 -17.53 -29.92 4.74
C LEU A 483 -17.57 -31.07 5.75
N THR A 484 -17.18 -30.86 7.01
CA THR A 484 -17.11 -31.95 8.00
C THR A 484 -18.48 -32.31 8.60
N PRO A 485 -18.87 -33.61 8.64
CA PRO A 485 -20.11 -34.04 9.29
C PRO A 485 -20.08 -33.91 10.82
N TYR A 486 -18.92 -33.63 11.44
CA TYR A 486 -18.82 -33.27 12.85
C TYR A 486 -19.48 -31.93 13.15
N ALA A 487 -19.15 -30.88 12.37
CA ALA A 487 -19.62 -29.52 12.62
C ALA A 487 -20.92 -29.17 11.88
N ASN A 488 -21.20 -29.83 10.76
CA ASN A 488 -22.40 -29.60 9.96
C ASN A 488 -23.46 -30.69 10.21
N LYS A 489 -24.43 -30.38 11.07
CA LYS A 489 -25.61 -31.22 11.37
C LYS A 489 -26.88 -30.73 10.67
N ARG A 490 -26.77 -29.90 9.63
CA ARG A 490 -27.94 -29.36 8.92
C ARG A 490 -28.71 -30.46 8.20
N THR A 491 -30.02 -30.27 8.14
CA THR A 491 -30.98 -31.12 7.42
C THR A 491 -31.51 -30.47 6.13
N ASP A 492 -31.00 -29.30 5.77
CA ASP A 492 -31.30 -28.61 4.51
C ASP A 492 -30.29 -28.98 3.39
N GLU A 493 -30.41 -28.36 2.22
CA GLU A 493 -29.57 -28.62 1.05
C GLU A 493 -28.07 -28.34 1.25
N TYR A 494 -27.67 -27.79 2.40
CA TYR A 494 -26.28 -27.53 2.78
C TYR A 494 -25.70 -28.53 3.80
N GLY A 495 -26.41 -29.60 4.17
CA GLY A 495 -25.89 -30.61 5.12
C GLY A 495 -26.41 -32.03 4.95
N GLY A 496 -26.05 -32.90 5.90
CA GLY A 496 -26.30 -34.33 5.83
C GLY A 496 -25.39 -35.04 4.82
N SER A 497 -25.84 -35.18 3.57
CA SER A 497 -25.10 -35.88 2.51
C SER A 497 -23.76 -35.18 2.20
N PHE A 498 -22.82 -35.92 1.63
CA PHE A 498 -21.53 -35.37 1.22
C PHE A 498 -21.70 -34.26 0.17
N GLU A 499 -22.64 -34.47 -0.75
CA GLU A 499 -22.98 -33.61 -1.87
C GLU A 499 -23.62 -32.30 -1.40
N SER A 500 -24.49 -32.38 -0.38
CA SER A 500 -25.04 -31.20 0.31
C SER A 500 -23.98 -30.46 1.13
N ARG A 501 -23.12 -31.17 1.87
CA ARG A 501 -22.03 -30.57 2.66
C ARG A 501 -21.02 -29.80 1.79
N MET A 502 -20.74 -30.30 0.58
CA MET A 502 -19.85 -29.61 -0.37
C MET A 502 -20.51 -28.49 -1.19
N ARG A 503 -21.84 -28.32 -1.11
CA ARG A 503 -22.60 -27.33 -1.90
C ARG A 503 -22.04 -25.91 -1.78
N LEU A 504 -21.96 -25.38 -0.56
CA LEU A 504 -21.52 -23.99 -0.34
C LEU A 504 -20.06 -23.76 -0.80
N PRO A 505 -19.08 -24.64 -0.50
CA PRO A 505 -17.74 -24.55 -1.10
C PRO A 505 -17.71 -24.55 -2.64
N LEU A 506 -18.52 -25.38 -3.32
CA LEU A 506 -18.59 -25.39 -4.79
C LEU A 506 -19.27 -24.13 -5.37
N GLU A 507 -20.30 -23.62 -4.70
CA GLU A 507 -20.97 -22.37 -5.09
C GLU A 507 -20.04 -21.17 -4.93
N ILE A 508 -19.24 -21.11 -3.87
CA ILE A 508 -18.21 -20.07 -3.67
C ILE A 508 -17.07 -20.20 -4.68
N ALA A 509 -16.68 -21.43 -5.06
CA ALA A 509 -15.74 -21.65 -6.16
C ALA A 509 -16.28 -21.08 -7.48
N GLN A 510 -17.55 -21.32 -7.81
CA GLN A 510 -18.19 -20.76 -9.00
C GLN A 510 -18.27 -19.23 -8.95
N LEU A 511 -18.82 -18.67 -7.86
CA LEU A 511 -18.95 -17.23 -7.69
C LEU A 511 -17.60 -16.50 -7.76
N THR A 512 -16.52 -17.11 -7.28
CA THR A 512 -15.17 -16.56 -7.42
C THR A 512 -14.74 -16.57 -8.88
N ARG A 513 -14.88 -17.70 -9.60
CA ARG A 513 -14.57 -17.78 -11.04
C ARG A 513 -15.36 -16.76 -11.86
N ASP A 514 -16.68 -16.71 -11.68
CA ASP A 514 -17.57 -15.82 -12.41
C ASP A 514 -17.25 -14.33 -12.14
N THR A 515 -16.75 -14.02 -10.93
CA THR A 515 -16.35 -12.67 -10.53
C THR A 515 -14.99 -12.25 -11.11
N VAL A 516 -14.01 -13.15 -11.19
CA VAL A 516 -12.66 -12.82 -11.69
C VAL A 516 -12.46 -13.08 -13.18
N GLY A 517 -13.43 -13.74 -13.83
CA GLY A 517 -13.40 -14.06 -15.25
C GLY A 517 -12.40 -15.16 -15.62
N GLU A 518 -12.07 -15.25 -16.90
CA GLU A 518 -11.31 -16.38 -17.44
C GLU A 518 -9.79 -16.30 -17.26
N HIS A 519 -9.21 -15.16 -16.88
CA HIS A 519 -7.75 -14.95 -16.94
C HIS A 519 -7.05 -14.86 -15.59
N VAL A 520 -7.78 -14.51 -14.53
CA VAL A 520 -7.25 -14.48 -13.16
C VAL A 520 -7.31 -15.90 -12.57
N PRO A 521 -6.21 -16.44 -12.03
CA PRO A 521 -6.23 -17.75 -11.39
C PRO A 521 -7.07 -17.76 -10.10
N VAL A 522 -7.80 -18.85 -9.88
CA VAL A 522 -8.54 -19.12 -8.64
C VAL A 522 -7.99 -20.38 -8.01
N PHE A 523 -7.47 -20.26 -6.80
CA PHE A 523 -6.97 -21.36 -6.00
C PHE A 523 -7.99 -21.71 -4.91
N LEU A 524 -7.94 -22.93 -4.37
CA LEU A 524 -8.71 -23.31 -3.18
C LEU A 524 -7.83 -24.08 -2.20
N ARG A 525 -7.80 -23.64 -0.94
CA ARG A 525 -7.08 -24.32 0.13
C ARG A 525 -7.98 -25.35 0.82
N LEU A 526 -7.50 -26.58 0.98
CA LEU A 526 -8.25 -27.71 1.53
C LEU A 526 -7.54 -28.34 2.75
N SER A 527 -8.29 -28.73 3.78
CA SER A 527 -7.79 -29.66 4.81
C SER A 527 -8.07 -31.10 4.37
N ALA A 528 -7.03 -31.92 4.20
CA ALA A 528 -7.17 -33.30 3.70
C ALA A 528 -7.47 -34.36 4.78
N SER A 529 -7.41 -34.00 6.06
CA SER A 529 -7.76 -34.87 7.19
C SER A 529 -7.97 -34.02 8.44
N ASP A 530 -8.81 -34.47 9.37
CA ASP A 530 -8.96 -33.89 10.71
C ASP A 530 -7.94 -34.40 11.75
N TRP A 531 -7.10 -35.39 11.40
CA TRP A 531 -6.16 -36.09 12.30
C TRP A 531 -6.83 -36.75 13.52
N LEU A 532 -8.02 -37.34 13.33
CA LEU A 532 -8.64 -38.25 14.29
C LEU A 532 -8.36 -39.72 13.93
N ASP A 533 -8.48 -40.62 14.92
CA ASP A 533 -8.41 -42.06 14.68
C ASP A 533 -9.73 -42.54 14.03
N SER A 534 -9.64 -43.40 13.01
CA SER A 534 -10.73 -43.64 12.05
C SER A 534 -11.85 -44.59 12.52
N SER A 535 -12.21 -44.54 13.80
CA SER A 535 -13.25 -45.39 14.42
C SER A 535 -14.64 -44.75 14.45
N SER A 536 -14.77 -43.47 14.10
CA SER A 536 -16.05 -42.75 14.00
C SER A 536 -16.43 -42.49 12.54
N SER A 537 -17.73 -42.54 12.23
CA SER A 537 -18.31 -42.16 10.95
C SER A 537 -18.49 -40.64 10.77
N GLU A 538 -18.20 -39.84 11.79
CA GLU A 538 -18.36 -38.37 11.77
C GLU A 538 -17.07 -37.59 11.47
N ILE A 539 -16.04 -38.27 10.96
CA ILE A 539 -14.74 -37.69 10.60
C ILE A 539 -14.74 -37.08 9.19
N TRP A 540 -13.73 -36.27 8.89
CA TRP A 540 -13.40 -35.83 7.52
C TRP A 540 -12.10 -36.52 7.06
N SER A 541 -12.25 -37.48 6.16
CA SER A 541 -11.17 -38.37 5.73
C SER A 541 -10.40 -37.86 4.51
N LEU A 542 -9.25 -38.50 4.22
CA LEU A 542 -8.52 -38.28 2.97
C LEU A 542 -9.36 -38.68 1.75
N GLN A 543 -10.22 -39.70 1.88
CA GLN A 543 -11.13 -40.14 0.84
C GLN A 543 -12.19 -39.07 0.54
N ASP A 544 -12.72 -38.39 1.57
CA ASP A 544 -13.63 -37.25 1.40
C ASP A 544 -12.94 -36.06 0.73
N ALA A 545 -11.70 -35.76 1.14
CA ALA A 545 -10.90 -34.71 0.53
C ALA A 545 -10.56 -34.97 -0.95
N VAL A 546 -10.27 -36.23 -1.30
CA VAL A 546 -10.06 -36.66 -2.70
C VAL A 546 -11.36 -36.52 -3.50
N ARG A 547 -12.49 -37.05 -3.01
CA ARG A 547 -13.80 -36.91 -3.68
C ARG A 547 -14.19 -35.45 -3.92
N PHE A 548 -13.88 -34.57 -2.97
CA PHE A 548 -14.15 -33.14 -3.09
C PHE A 548 -13.22 -32.45 -4.11
N ALA A 549 -11.93 -32.82 -4.14
CA ALA A 549 -11.01 -32.34 -5.17
C ALA A 549 -11.38 -32.84 -6.57
N GLU A 550 -11.92 -34.05 -6.70
CA GLU A 550 -12.49 -34.56 -7.95
C GLU A 550 -13.73 -33.76 -8.39
N ALA A 551 -14.61 -33.38 -7.46
CA ALA A 551 -15.75 -32.52 -7.75
C ALA A 551 -15.32 -31.12 -8.25
N LEU A 552 -14.30 -30.51 -7.62
CA LEU A 552 -13.69 -29.25 -8.09
C LEU A 552 -13.07 -29.39 -9.49
N ALA A 553 -12.37 -30.50 -9.75
CA ALA A 553 -11.78 -30.80 -11.06
C ALA A 553 -12.81 -31.15 -12.15
N VAL A 554 -14.05 -31.49 -11.78
CA VAL A 554 -15.19 -31.62 -12.71
C VAL A 554 -15.88 -30.26 -12.93
N GLN A 555 -15.90 -29.40 -11.91
CA GLN A 555 -16.45 -28.04 -12.01
C GLN A 555 -15.58 -27.11 -12.88
N GLY A 556 -14.24 -27.24 -12.82
CA GLY A 556 -13.31 -26.42 -13.61
C GLY A 556 -13.19 -24.95 -13.18
N ALA A 557 -13.83 -24.56 -12.07
CA ALA A 557 -13.74 -23.21 -11.52
C ALA A 557 -12.36 -22.93 -10.90
N ILE A 558 -11.73 -23.94 -10.29
CA ILE A 558 -10.45 -23.85 -9.58
C ILE A 558 -9.30 -24.33 -10.48
N ASP A 559 -8.22 -23.55 -10.53
CA ASP A 559 -7.01 -23.89 -11.30
C ASP A 559 -5.97 -24.65 -10.46
N LEU A 560 -5.97 -24.45 -9.14
CA LEU A 560 -5.05 -25.08 -8.19
C LEU A 560 -5.72 -25.37 -6.84
N VAL A 561 -5.45 -26.54 -6.25
CA VAL A 561 -5.80 -26.86 -4.86
C VAL A 561 -4.54 -26.86 -3.96
N ASP A 562 -4.55 -26.10 -2.87
CA ASP A 562 -3.52 -26.18 -1.81
C ASP A 562 -3.92 -27.20 -0.75
N VAL A 563 -3.14 -28.27 -0.64
CA VAL A 563 -3.42 -29.38 0.26
C VAL A 563 -2.71 -29.19 1.59
N SER A 564 -3.51 -28.78 2.57
CA SER A 564 -3.17 -28.69 3.99
C SER A 564 -3.94 -29.77 4.78
N SER A 565 -4.04 -29.65 6.11
CA SER A 565 -4.71 -30.62 6.98
C SER A 565 -5.05 -30.00 8.33
N GLY A 566 -5.82 -30.71 9.14
CA GLY A 566 -6.16 -30.35 10.51
C GLY A 566 -7.11 -29.16 10.64
N GLY A 567 -7.20 -28.65 11.86
CA GLY A 567 -8.01 -27.50 12.26
C GLY A 567 -9.52 -27.75 12.39
N LEU A 568 -10.03 -28.86 11.87
CA LEU A 568 -11.46 -29.22 11.81
C LEU A 568 -12.06 -29.62 13.18
N HIS A 569 -11.29 -30.33 14.00
CA HIS A 569 -11.68 -30.82 15.33
C HIS A 569 -10.62 -30.40 16.37
N SER A 570 -11.01 -30.12 17.61
CA SER A 570 -10.07 -29.69 18.67
C SER A 570 -9.14 -30.81 19.12
N SER A 571 -9.67 -32.02 19.37
CA SER A 571 -8.91 -33.22 19.79
C SER A 571 -7.95 -33.84 18.74
N GLN A 572 -7.61 -33.12 17.66
CA GLN A 572 -6.76 -33.58 16.56
C GLN A 572 -5.33 -33.94 17.01
N LYS A 573 -4.72 -34.98 16.43
CA LYS A 573 -3.36 -35.44 16.77
C LYS A 573 -2.42 -35.39 15.55
N VAL A 574 -2.03 -34.18 15.17
CA VAL A 574 -1.23 -33.89 13.97
C VAL A 574 0.17 -34.53 14.05
N LYS A 575 0.47 -35.48 13.17
CA LYS A 575 1.81 -36.13 13.08
C LYS A 575 2.76 -35.28 12.24
N SER A 576 3.30 -34.23 12.85
CA SER A 576 4.19 -33.25 12.21
C SER A 576 5.60 -33.80 11.92
N GLY A 577 6.11 -33.50 10.71
CA GLY A 577 7.48 -33.80 10.25
C GLY A 577 7.80 -33.05 8.95
N PRO A 578 9.02 -33.12 8.39
CA PRO A 578 9.34 -32.50 7.10
C PRO A 578 8.42 -33.02 5.99
N GLY A 579 7.73 -32.13 5.28
CA GLY A 579 6.83 -32.51 4.17
C GLY A 579 5.58 -33.30 4.58
N PHE A 580 5.19 -33.32 5.87
CA PHE A 580 4.20 -34.28 6.41
C PHE A 580 2.80 -34.29 5.77
N GLN A 581 2.40 -33.22 5.06
CA GLN A 581 1.11 -33.17 4.34
C GLN A 581 1.24 -33.57 2.86
N ALA A 582 2.46 -33.68 2.33
CA ALA A 582 2.71 -34.04 0.93
C ALA A 582 2.08 -35.38 0.51
N PRO A 583 2.01 -36.44 1.35
CA PRO A 583 1.26 -37.65 1.02
C PRO A 583 -0.22 -37.40 0.70
N PHE A 584 -0.84 -36.40 1.32
CA PHE A 584 -2.21 -35.99 0.99
C PHE A 584 -2.26 -35.27 -0.37
N GLY A 585 -1.32 -34.36 -0.63
CA GLY A 585 -1.19 -33.69 -1.92
C GLY A 585 -0.98 -34.67 -3.08
N ILE A 586 -0.11 -35.66 -2.89
CA ILE A 586 0.16 -36.73 -3.86
C ILE A 586 -1.11 -37.57 -4.12
N ALA A 587 -1.87 -37.90 -3.08
CA ALA A 587 -3.13 -38.62 -3.22
C ALA A 587 -4.19 -37.80 -4.00
N VAL A 588 -4.29 -36.50 -3.75
CA VAL A 588 -5.17 -35.59 -4.51
C VAL A 588 -4.71 -35.46 -5.96
N LYS A 589 -3.42 -35.21 -6.22
CA LYS A 589 -2.84 -35.11 -7.58
C LYS A 589 -3.09 -36.36 -8.41
N LYS A 590 -2.99 -37.54 -7.79
CA LYS A 590 -3.29 -38.83 -8.45
C LYS A 590 -4.75 -38.94 -8.93
N ALA A 591 -5.70 -38.31 -8.25
CA ALA A 591 -7.12 -38.35 -8.62
C ALA A 591 -7.50 -37.25 -9.62
N VAL A 592 -7.03 -36.01 -9.41
CA VAL A 592 -7.37 -34.89 -10.30
C VAL A 592 -6.57 -34.91 -11.62
N GLY A 593 -5.35 -35.45 -11.59
CA GLY A 593 -4.43 -35.48 -12.73
C GLY A 593 -3.99 -34.06 -13.11
N ASP A 594 -4.07 -33.73 -14.40
CA ASP A 594 -3.74 -32.40 -14.92
C ASP A 594 -4.98 -31.52 -15.17
N ARG A 595 -6.16 -31.94 -14.68
CA ARG A 595 -7.39 -31.13 -14.69
C ARG A 595 -7.35 -29.94 -13.72
N MET A 596 -6.52 -30.05 -12.68
CA MET A 596 -6.32 -29.04 -11.64
C MET A 596 -4.91 -29.23 -11.07
N LEU A 597 -4.17 -28.13 -10.86
CA LEU A 597 -2.83 -28.16 -10.28
C LEU A 597 -2.91 -28.49 -8.78
N VAL A 598 -1.87 -29.11 -8.22
CA VAL A 598 -1.85 -29.44 -6.78
C VAL A 598 -0.62 -28.87 -6.09
N ALA A 599 -0.88 -28.10 -5.03
CA ALA A 599 0.14 -27.63 -4.10
C ALA A 599 0.18 -28.46 -2.82
N THR A 600 1.32 -28.46 -2.14
CA THR A 600 1.43 -28.89 -0.75
C THR A 600 2.22 -27.88 0.09
N VAL A 601 1.90 -27.88 1.38
CA VAL A 601 2.57 -27.09 2.43
C VAL A 601 2.98 -28.00 3.59
N GLY A 602 3.84 -27.53 4.49
CA GLY A 602 4.09 -28.18 5.80
C GLY A 602 5.54 -28.60 6.05
N HIS A 603 6.26 -27.80 6.84
CA HIS A 603 7.64 -28.06 7.31
C HIS A 603 8.70 -28.27 6.21
N ILE A 604 8.39 -27.94 4.96
CA ILE A 604 9.35 -27.90 3.86
C ILE A 604 10.29 -26.70 4.09
N ARG A 605 11.56 -26.99 4.36
CA ARG A 605 12.62 -26.04 4.76
C ARG A 605 13.95 -26.27 4.04
N ASP A 606 13.97 -27.23 3.13
CA ASP A 606 15.13 -27.63 2.34
C ASP A 606 14.76 -27.62 0.86
N GLY A 607 15.72 -27.21 0.02
CA GLY A 607 15.51 -27.10 -1.43
C GLY A 607 15.45 -28.46 -2.11
N LYS A 608 16.17 -29.46 -1.60
CA LYS A 608 16.20 -30.81 -2.19
C LYS A 608 14.88 -31.53 -1.93
N LEU A 609 14.36 -31.49 -0.71
CA LEU A 609 13.02 -31.98 -0.38
C LEU A 609 11.93 -31.24 -1.19
N ALA A 610 12.01 -29.92 -1.31
CA ALA A 610 11.06 -29.15 -2.12
C ALA A 610 11.06 -29.59 -3.60
N ASN A 611 12.25 -29.82 -4.17
CA ASN A 611 12.38 -30.30 -5.55
C ASN A 611 11.93 -31.77 -5.69
N GLN A 612 12.29 -32.64 -4.76
CA GLN A 612 11.90 -34.06 -4.74
C GLN A 612 10.37 -34.23 -4.76
N LEU A 613 9.65 -33.44 -3.96
CA LEU A 613 8.20 -33.48 -3.92
C LEU A 613 7.53 -33.06 -5.24
N LEU A 614 8.21 -32.28 -6.09
CA LEU A 614 7.71 -31.88 -7.42
C LEU A 614 8.07 -32.90 -8.51
N GLU A 615 9.33 -33.35 -8.55
CA GLU A 615 9.83 -34.26 -9.60
C GLU A 615 9.42 -35.72 -9.35
N GLU A 616 9.55 -36.24 -8.11
CA GLU A 616 9.19 -37.62 -7.74
C GLU A 616 7.75 -37.72 -7.21
N GLY A 617 7.30 -36.71 -6.45
CA GLY A 617 5.92 -36.65 -5.94
C GLY A 617 4.88 -36.24 -6.98
N GLY A 618 5.29 -35.75 -8.15
CA GLY A 618 4.41 -35.32 -9.23
C GLY A 618 3.57 -34.08 -8.93
N LEU A 619 3.84 -33.40 -7.81
CA LEU A 619 3.15 -32.17 -7.42
C LEU A 619 3.52 -30.99 -8.35
N ASP A 620 2.73 -29.93 -8.29
CA ASP A 620 2.91 -28.75 -9.15
C ASP A 620 3.44 -27.54 -8.38
N VAL A 621 3.08 -27.39 -7.09
CA VAL A 621 3.48 -26.25 -6.27
C VAL A 621 3.92 -26.68 -4.85
N ILE A 622 4.92 -25.97 -4.33
CA ILE A 622 5.37 -26.05 -2.93
C ILE A 622 5.10 -24.69 -2.29
N LEU A 623 4.31 -24.66 -1.22
CA LEU A 623 4.10 -23.45 -0.41
C LEU A 623 4.87 -23.53 0.91
N VAL A 624 5.45 -22.41 1.36
CA VAL A 624 6.19 -22.31 2.63
C VAL A 624 5.83 -21.00 3.35
N GLY A 625 5.25 -21.10 4.55
CA GLY A 625 5.01 -19.94 5.44
C GLY A 625 6.20 -19.68 6.37
N ARG A 626 6.28 -20.40 7.50
CA ARG A 626 7.32 -20.27 8.55
C ARG A 626 8.79 -20.33 8.10
N GLY A 627 9.07 -20.68 6.85
CA GLY A 627 10.40 -20.51 6.25
C GLY A 627 10.72 -19.04 5.99
N PHE A 628 9.84 -18.31 5.30
CA PHE A 628 10.01 -16.88 4.96
C PHE A 628 9.98 -15.96 6.17
N GLN A 629 9.19 -16.32 7.20
CA GLN A 629 9.20 -15.61 8.48
C GLN A 629 10.56 -15.68 9.21
N LYS A 630 11.37 -16.72 8.95
CA LYS A 630 12.74 -16.84 9.49
C LYS A 630 13.78 -16.26 8.53
N ASP A 631 13.63 -16.55 7.24
CA ASP A 631 14.56 -16.19 6.18
C ASP A 631 13.75 -15.67 4.98
N PRO A 632 13.54 -14.35 4.84
CA PRO A 632 12.92 -13.78 3.64
C PRO A 632 13.70 -14.14 2.37
N GLY A 633 15.00 -14.42 2.50
CA GLY A 633 15.89 -14.87 1.44
C GLY A 633 15.77 -16.36 1.07
N LEU A 634 14.79 -17.12 1.57
CA LEU A 634 14.76 -18.59 1.44
C LEU A 634 14.88 -19.12 -0.02
N VAL A 635 14.48 -18.33 -1.03
CA VAL A 635 14.70 -18.65 -2.46
C VAL A 635 16.20 -18.76 -2.80
N TRP A 636 17.03 -17.87 -2.26
CA TRP A 636 18.49 -17.93 -2.34
C TRP A 636 19.03 -19.19 -1.65
N THR A 637 18.56 -19.45 -0.43
CA THR A 637 18.92 -20.64 0.36
C THR A 637 18.57 -21.94 -0.39
N PHE A 638 17.42 -22.00 -1.07
CA PHE A 638 17.03 -23.13 -1.91
C PHE A 638 17.86 -23.23 -3.21
N ALA A 639 18.21 -22.11 -3.83
CA ALA A 639 19.11 -22.10 -4.99
C ALA A 639 20.54 -22.55 -4.64
N GLN A 640 21.04 -22.23 -3.43
CA GLN A 640 22.28 -22.80 -2.88
C GLN A 640 22.16 -24.31 -2.67
N HIS A 641 21.04 -24.81 -2.14
CA HIS A 641 20.81 -26.25 -1.95
C HIS A 641 20.74 -27.04 -3.27
N LEU A 642 20.41 -26.39 -4.39
CA LEU A 642 20.14 -27.01 -5.70
C LEU A 642 21.18 -26.71 -6.79
N ASP A 643 22.18 -25.85 -6.52
CA ASP A 643 23.22 -25.45 -7.49
C ASP A 643 22.65 -24.75 -8.75
N VAL A 644 21.90 -23.66 -8.52
CA VAL A 644 21.14 -22.91 -9.55
C VAL A 644 21.48 -21.41 -9.53
N GLU A 645 21.72 -20.80 -10.70
CA GLU A 645 21.83 -19.34 -10.87
C GLU A 645 20.43 -18.67 -10.95
N ILE A 646 20.20 -17.63 -10.14
CA ILE A 646 18.91 -16.94 -9.99
C ILE A 646 19.00 -15.43 -10.24
N ALA A 647 17.93 -14.84 -10.76
CA ALA A 647 17.81 -13.39 -10.95
C ALA A 647 17.55 -12.67 -9.61
N MET A 648 18.26 -11.57 -9.37
CA MET A 648 18.13 -10.75 -8.15
C MET A 648 17.81 -9.28 -8.48
N PRO A 649 17.26 -8.49 -7.52
CA PRO A 649 16.94 -7.09 -7.74
C PRO A 649 18.17 -6.26 -8.11
N GLY A 650 18.04 -5.41 -9.14
CA GLY A 650 19.13 -4.56 -9.66
C GLY A 650 19.87 -3.74 -8.60
N GLN A 651 19.14 -3.30 -7.57
CA GLN A 651 19.61 -2.48 -6.44
C GLN A 651 20.68 -3.19 -5.59
N ILE A 652 20.60 -4.52 -5.44
CA ILE A 652 21.47 -5.30 -4.55
C ILE A 652 22.32 -6.37 -5.27
N ARG A 653 21.94 -6.80 -6.48
CA ARG A 653 22.61 -7.92 -7.18
C ARG A 653 24.09 -7.67 -7.48
N TRP A 654 24.50 -6.41 -7.62
CA TRP A 654 25.87 -6.04 -8.01
C TRP A 654 26.92 -6.55 -7.02
N GLY A 655 26.62 -6.56 -5.72
CA GLY A 655 27.51 -7.07 -4.67
C GLY A 655 27.75 -8.59 -4.71
N PHE A 656 26.94 -9.32 -5.47
CA PHE A 656 27.02 -10.79 -5.62
C PHE A 656 27.39 -11.23 -7.04
N SER A 657 27.47 -10.29 -7.98
CA SER A 657 27.87 -10.56 -9.36
C SER A 657 29.40 -10.70 -9.49
N LYS A 658 29.88 -11.73 -10.18
CA LYS A 658 31.32 -11.92 -10.46
C LYS A 658 31.85 -10.75 -11.30
N GLN A 659 32.66 -9.88 -10.70
CA GLN A 659 33.30 -8.74 -11.37
C GLN A 659 33.98 -9.18 -12.68
N GLY A 660 33.63 -8.53 -13.79
CA GLY A 660 34.23 -8.77 -15.10
C GLY A 660 33.36 -9.54 -16.11
N ARG A 661 32.27 -10.20 -15.70
CA ARG A 661 31.20 -10.58 -16.66
C ARG A 661 30.38 -9.34 -17.01
N ARG A 662 29.91 -9.22 -18.26
CA ARG A 662 28.92 -8.19 -18.65
C ARG A 662 27.68 -8.31 -17.75
N GLY A 663 27.09 -7.17 -17.36
CA GLY A 663 26.11 -7.08 -16.26
C GLY A 663 24.85 -7.96 -16.43
N THR A 664 24.95 -9.22 -16.01
CA THR A 664 23.87 -10.21 -16.00
C THR A 664 22.88 -9.92 -14.87
N PRO A 665 21.57 -10.20 -15.04
CA PRO A 665 20.60 -10.15 -13.95
C PRO A 665 20.76 -11.34 -12.98
N PHE A 666 21.35 -12.44 -13.44
CA PHE A 666 21.58 -13.66 -12.67
C PHE A 666 22.85 -13.59 -11.82
N VAL A 667 22.75 -14.11 -10.60
CA VAL A 667 23.88 -14.33 -9.69
C VAL A 667 24.01 -15.81 -9.35
N ASP A 668 25.19 -16.20 -8.90
CA ASP A 668 25.55 -17.55 -8.47
C ASP A 668 25.59 -17.59 -6.93
N PRO A 669 24.57 -18.15 -6.27
CA PRO A 669 24.45 -18.11 -4.80
C PRO A 669 25.57 -18.86 -4.06
N SER A 670 26.30 -19.75 -4.74
CA SER A 670 27.41 -20.52 -4.15
C SER A 670 28.69 -19.69 -3.97
N VAL A 671 28.82 -18.58 -4.69
CA VAL A 671 30.04 -17.76 -4.78
C VAL A 671 30.19 -16.81 -3.59
N TYR A 672 29.13 -16.59 -2.83
CA TYR A 672 29.19 -15.89 -1.56
C TYR A 672 29.95 -16.72 -0.53
N LYS A 673 31.28 -16.64 -0.57
CA LYS A 673 32.12 -17.03 0.56
C LYS A 673 31.75 -16.17 1.76
N PRO A 674 31.58 -16.75 2.96
CA PRO A 674 31.43 -15.96 4.17
C PRO A 674 32.61 -14.99 4.31
N SER A 675 32.31 -13.71 4.50
CA SER A 675 33.27 -12.78 5.08
C SER A 675 33.54 -13.21 6.51
N VAL A 676 34.83 -13.42 6.84
CA VAL A 676 35.32 -13.64 8.21
C VAL A 676 35.17 -12.35 9.01
#